data_AF-A0A0D2Y3U1-F1
#
_entry.id   AF-A0A0D2Y3U1-F1
#
_cell.length_a   1.000
_cell.length_b   1.000
_cell.length_c   1.000
_cell.angle_alpha   90.00
_cell.angle_beta   90.00
_cell.angle_gamma   90.00
#
_symmetry.space_group_name_H-M   'P 1'
#
loop_
_entity.id
_entity.type
_entity.pdbx_description
1 polymer ?
#
loop_
_entity_poly.entity_id
_entity_poly.type
_entity_poly.pdbx_seq_one_letter_code
_entity_poly.pdbx_strand_id
1 'polypeptide(L)'
;MPLLDPFLIHSHVSTGLIGSIDSRMQRTIVSPSKSQAETMAASTATTPLGPSRISTPTTPFTRTCTPENSQTRNNYSSSASIALIGMRGSGMSTLAVMASSALGFRILDADQYFYKATGLSRAAYKATNGISQYRQEELRLMRSMLFDNPTSAVIVCGPGVVEGTGKEWLAEYAKDHLIIYVLRDAEEIQRHLRVFDVETIRDLTRRAAPAYRKLSSFEFYNISDMSLYKLDTATSRSDISPRALALKKVEEDFLQLIYSITRRDDCYSKYKAKNSLSSIPLETRKFTYTLSLPLATLSTLITEFRELDTEADALELTIPASSLGNEVGFKDTAVDRISRQFFVVRRNIRLPILYHIDIYGNERKISEDEYFELLHHGLRLAPEYLYVDLKCDTAKIQNLIASKGQTKIIAHYVVSDPAEDGWNLPKQWAMIERAQGLGCDIIRICQEAKSVEDNFAAQHFIHRVKSSPDHTIPLIAYNTGRLGRMSCYLNPILSPVTHPLVRRLAPNCPSNALLTVQEAQKAVFSSFLLDGQYFGIYGNCTSKSLSPAMHNAAFKLLGMPHRYNIFLHESMDQLFELIKDNTFGGASITAPFKTAIIPRLDFLSEEAKAIGAVNTLLCLKEPTMDSLLDRNTAGPTVALFGENTDWIGIHTCVQRNLSPINAVRRRTTGLIIGAGGMARAAAYALIRLGVKTILIHNRTRSRAEELIKQFDRQHKNDSGETTANDIEIESGSHDRPSFRIISSRDDAWPEDINLPTIVVSCVATREIDGQCSADTSLPEHWLSSPTGGVAIEPAILSASLGRAWLHEFANKAKQASEHGFQGIEVFYEDLEYEAKRLHSVETPSNDQILDAASHIRELLDGLKLTVIGLQPFLFYEGLKDREQHARLIEKIKLWFKIAKILGTNTIQIPANFLPADQLTGDMDVIVGDLVELADLGIKEDPPIRFAYEALCWSTHVDTWEKSWEVAQKVDRPNFGLCLDTFNIAGRVWGDPASPTGKTPNADQDLKESLQRLVKEVTLDKVFYIQVVDAERMETPLVKGHPFHVDGNPARMNWSRNARAYMYETDRGAYLPVEDIAKVLIHDMGYKGYVSMELFSRTMAEEGEDVPKQHAERGTAAWKKFVERLRLNDI
;
A
#
# COMPACT_ATOMS: atom_id res chain seq x y z
N MET A 1 26.31 -44.51 -49.60
CA MET A 1 26.09 -45.76 -50.36
C MET A 1 25.55 -46.82 -49.42
N PRO A 2 24.59 -47.67 -49.84
CA PRO A 2 23.49 -47.49 -50.80
C PRO A 2 22.21 -47.00 -50.05
N LEU A 3 21.27 -46.21 -50.61
CA LEU A 3 20.34 -46.46 -51.73
C LEU A 3 19.30 -47.57 -51.48
N LEU A 4 18.01 -47.21 -51.36
CA LEU A 4 16.98 -47.48 -52.39
C LEU A 4 15.60 -46.85 -52.07
N ASP A 5 14.78 -46.73 -53.11
CA ASP A 5 13.45 -46.10 -53.28
C ASP A 5 12.79 -46.81 -54.51
N PRO A 6 11.61 -46.49 -55.09
CA PRO A 6 10.28 -46.05 -54.60
C PRO A 6 9.11 -47.00 -55.02
N PHE A 7 7.86 -46.74 -54.58
CA PHE A 7 6.59 -47.06 -55.28
C PHE A 7 5.46 -46.11 -54.76
N LEU A 8 4.46 -45.53 -55.47
CA LEU A 8 3.84 -45.68 -56.82
C LEU A 8 2.73 -46.78 -56.92
N ILE A 9 1.49 -46.59 -57.43
CA ILE A 9 0.64 -45.46 -57.92
C ILE A 9 -0.87 -45.81 -57.63
N HIS A 10 -1.75 -44.79 -57.54
CA HIS A 10 -3.22 -44.73 -57.83
C HIS A 10 -4.03 -44.08 -56.68
N SER A 11 -4.75 -42.95 -56.78
CA SER A 11 -5.57 -42.26 -57.82
C SER A 11 -7.06 -42.68 -57.85
N HIS A 12 -7.97 -41.76 -57.50
CA HIS A 12 -9.21 -41.49 -58.25
C HIS A 12 -9.83 -40.13 -57.87
N VAL A 13 -10.75 -39.62 -58.68
CA VAL A 13 -11.26 -38.22 -58.68
C VAL A 13 -12.79 -38.18 -58.76
N SER A 14 -13.41 -37.24 -58.05
CA SER A 14 -14.73 -36.61 -58.30
C SER A 14 -14.81 -35.33 -57.43
N THR A 15 -15.13 -34.09 -57.86
CA THR A 15 -16.22 -33.50 -58.69
C THR A 15 -17.62 -33.70 -58.12
N GLY A 16 -18.46 -32.68 -57.88
CA GLY A 16 -18.35 -31.21 -58.05
C GLY A 16 -19.38 -30.47 -57.15
N LEU A 17 -19.21 -29.17 -56.86
CA LEU A 17 -19.73 -27.99 -57.59
C LEU A 17 -21.21 -27.60 -57.32
N ILE A 18 -21.37 -26.40 -56.72
CA ILE A 18 -22.44 -25.40 -56.87
C ILE A 18 -23.87 -25.72 -56.35
N GLY A 19 -24.43 -24.79 -55.56
CA GLY A 19 -25.86 -24.69 -55.26
C GLY A 19 -26.19 -23.49 -54.35
N SER A 20 -26.84 -22.45 -54.87
CA SER A 20 -27.20 -21.21 -54.15
C SER A 20 -28.62 -20.77 -54.48
N ILE A 21 -29.35 -20.17 -53.51
CA ILE A 21 -30.35 -19.06 -53.60
C ILE A 21 -31.38 -19.11 -52.45
N ASP A 22 -31.90 -17.93 -52.09
CA ASP A 22 -33.06 -17.55 -51.22
C ASP A 22 -34.17 -18.61 -50.97
N SER A 23 -34.93 -18.57 -49.86
CA SER A 23 -35.86 -17.45 -49.57
C SER A 23 -36.61 -17.43 -48.21
N ARG A 24 -36.75 -16.20 -47.66
CA ARG A 24 -37.90 -15.53 -47.00
C ARG A 24 -39.05 -16.30 -46.27
N MET A 25 -39.36 -15.75 -45.07
CA MET A 25 -40.70 -15.33 -44.53
C MET A 25 -41.57 -16.22 -43.60
N GLN A 26 -41.80 -15.64 -42.40
CA GLN A 26 -43.09 -15.44 -41.67
C GLN A 26 -43.79 -16.51 -40.79
N ARG A 27 -44.03 -16.08 -39.53
CA ARG A 27 -45.31 -16.06 -38.75
C ARG A 27 -45.84 -17.29 -37.96
N THR A 28 -45.73 -17.16 -36.62
CA THR A 28 -46.86 -16.91 -35.68
C THR A 28 -47.86 -18.03 -35.29
N ILE A 29 -47.70 -18.50 -34.03
CA ILE A 29 -48.73 -18.77 -32.95
C ILE A 29 -49.94 -19.70 -33.25
N VAL A 30 -50.22 -20.64 -32.32
CA VAL A 30 -51.55 -20.89 -31.70
C VAL A 30 -51.43 -21.77 -30.42
N SER A 31 -52.40 -21.67 -29.52
CA SER A 31 -52.49 -22.34 -28.20
C SER A 31 -53.45 -23.54 -28.18
N PRO A 32 -53.72 -24.12 -26.99
CA PRO A 32 -55.12 -24.38 -26.61
C PRO A 32 -55.53 -23.75 -25.26
N SER A 33 -56.78 -23.93 -24.83
CA SER A 33 -57.50 -22.98 -23.96
C SER A 33 -58.49 -23.61 -22.95
N LYS A 34 -58.91 -22.79 -21.95
CA LYS A 34 -60.25 -22.68 -21.29
C LYS A 34 -60.12 -21.97 -19.92
N SER A 35 -61.09 -21.22 -19.37
CA SER A 35 -62.37 -20.67 -19.89
C SER A 35 -63.03 -19.72 -18.86
N GLN A 36 -63.64 -18.60 -19.31
CA GLN A 36 -64.74 -17.84 -18.65
C GLN A 36 -64.45 -17.21 -17.26
N ALA A 37 -64.97 -16.04 -16.84
CA ALA A 37 -65.65 -14.90 -17.48
C ALA A 37 -65.59 -13.69 -16.48
N GLU A 38 -66.17 -12.49 -16.63
CA GLU A 38 -67.08 -11.94 -17.65
C GLU A 38 -66.91 -10.39 -17.83
N THR A 39 -67.99 -9.59 -17.72
CA THR A 39 -68.12 -8.14 -18.02
C THR A 39 -68.80 -7.36 -16.85
N MET A 40 -68.97 -6.03 -16.76
CA MET A 40 -68.80 -4.87 -17.67
C MET A 40 -68.80 -3.51 -16.89
N ALA A 41 -68.36 -2.41 -17.55
CA ALA A 41 -68.65 -0.97 -17.34
C ALA A 41 -68.49 -0.31 -15.93
N ALA A 42 -67.87 0.86 -15.69
CA ALA A 42 -67.52 2.09 -16.44
C ALA A 42 -68.55 3.23 -16.47
N SER A 43 -68.30 4.32 -15.72
CA SER A 43 -68.72 5.71 -16.04
C SER A 43 -67.96 6.77 -15.20
N THR A 44 -67.98 8.03 -15.64
CA THR A 44 -67.22 9.19 -15.16
C THR A 44 -68.00 10.13 -14.22
N ALA A 45 -67.35 10.84 -13.28
CA ALA A 45 -67.43 12.33 -13.15
C ALA A 45 -66.73 12.94 -11.87
N THR A 46 -65.73 13.77 -12.13
CA THR A 46 -65.22 14.98 -11.41
C THR A 46 -65.79 15.51 -10.07
N THR A 47 -64.85 15.80 -9.13
CA THR A 47 -64.74 17.00 -8.24
C THR A 47 -65.65 17.14 -6.98
N PRO A 48 -65.37 18.05 -6.00
CA PRO A 48 -64.22 18.02 -5.07
C PRO A 48 -64.58 18.37 -3.58
N LEU A 49 -63.59 18.78 -2.77
CA LEU A 49 -63.64 19.44 -1.42
C LEU A 49 -63.54 18.57 -0.15
N GLY A 50 -62.95 19.17 0.91
CA GLY A 50 -63.18 18.79 2.32
C GLY A 50 -61.98 18.17 3.07
N PRO A 51 -61.51 18.73 4.21
CA PRO A 51 -60.30 18.25 4.87
C PRO A 51 -60.47 17.59 6.25
N SER A 52 -59.40 16.87 6.64
CA SER A 52 -58.80 16.81 7.99
C SER A 52 -59.03 15.58 8.90
N ARG A 53 -57.94 15.28 9.63
CA ARG A 53 -57.81 14.60 10.94
C ARG A 53 -58.19 13.12 11.09
N ILE A 54 -57.13 12.30 11.00
CA ILE A 54 -56.64 11.37 12.03
C ILE A 54 -57.70 10.58 12.83
N SER A 55 -57.70 9.27 12.65
CA SER A 55 -57.97 8.30 13.72
C SER A 55 -57.00 7.10 13.62
N THR A 56 -56.63 6.54 14.77
CA THR A 56 -55.65 5.43 14.87
C THR A 56 -56.33 4.06 14.79
N PRO A 57 -55.85 3.11 13.97
CA PRO A 57 -56.27 1.71 14.04
C PRO A 57 -55.41 0.89 15.01
N THR A 58 -56.12 0.19 15.87
CA THR A 58 -55.73 -0.93 16.75
C THR A 58 -54.90 -2.04 16.09
N THR A 59 -54.07 -2.70 16.91
CA THR A 59 -53.41 -3.98 16.62
C THR A 59 -54.39 -5.16 16.54
N PRO A 60 -54.18 -6.11 15.60
CA PRO A 60 -54.75 -7.45 15.71
C PRO A 60 -53.71 -8.59 15.57
N PHE A 61 -53.66 -9.43 16.61
CA PHE A 61 -53.35 -10.87 16.65
C PHE A 61 -52.10 -11.48 15.98
N THR A 62 -51.40 -12.27 16.79
CA THR A 62 -50.33 -13.22 16.45
C THR A 62 -50.79 -14.31 15.48
N ARG A 63 -49.88 -14.69 14.56
CA ARG A 63 -49.85 -16.01 13.93
C ARG A 63 -48.51 -16.68 14.23
N THR A 64 -48.53 -17.98 14.49
CA THR A 64 -47.33 -18.80 14.75
C THR A 64 -46.49 -18.97 13.49
N CYS A 65 -45.18 -18.80 13.59
CA CYS A 65 -44.25 -18.90 12.46
C CYS A 65 -43.61 -20.28 12.38
N THR A 66 -43.79 -20.96 11.25
CA THR A 66 -42.94 -22.07 10.78
C THR A 66 -41.86 -21.53 9.84
N PRO A 67 -40.62 -22.05 9.87
CA PRO A 67 -39.52 -21.53 9.06
C PRO A 67 -39.47 -22.17 7.68
N GLU A 68 -39.81 -21.44 6.62
CA GLU A 68 -39.59 -21.86 5.23
C GLU A 68 -38.75 -20.82 4.45
N ASN A 69 -37.66 -21.31 3.84
CA ASN A 69 -37.04 -20.85 2.60
C ASN A 69 -36.86 -19.33 2.37
N SER A 70 -35.80 -18.75 2.92
CA SER A 70 -35.23 -17.48 2.44
C SER A 70 -34.51 -17.68 1.09
N GLN A 71 -35.21 -17.48 -0.02
CA GLN A 71 -34.63 -17.48 -1.38
C GLN A 71 -33.76 -16.22 -1.62
N THR A 72 -32.47 -16.29 -1.29
CA THR A 72 -31.53 -15.17 -1.43
C THR A 72 -30.92 -15.08 -2.83
N ARG A 73 -31.64 -14.46 -3.78
CA ARG A 73 -31.06 -13.99 -5.04
C ARG A 73 -30.13 -12.79 -4.79
N ASN A 74 -28.90 -13.06 -4.34
CA ASN A 74 -27.90 -12.06 -3.95
C ASN A 74 -27.34 -11.24 -5.14
N ASN A 75 -28.18 -10.40 -5.73
CA ASN A 75 -27.84 -9.35 -6.70
C ASN A 75 -28.22 -7.98 -6.10
N TYR A 76 -27.47 -7.55 -5.08
CA TYR A 76 -27.62 -6.22 -4.50
C TYR A 76 -27.40 -5.12 -5.55
N SER A 77 -28.19 -4.04 -5.51
CA SER A 77 -27.95 -2.88 -6.39
C SER A 77 -26.56 -2.31 -6.15
N SER A 78 -25.88 -1.86 -7.21
CA SER A 78 -24.59 -1.17 -7.08
C SER A 78 -24.69 0.10 -6.22
N SER A 79 -25.88 0.71 -6.11
CA SER A 79 -26.17 1.86 -5.24
C SER A 79 -26.75 1.49 -3.86
N ALA A 80 -27.02 0.22 -3.56
CA ALA A 80 -27.62 -0.19 -2.27
C ALA A 80 -26.70 0.15 -1.08
N SER A 81 -27.31 0.61 0.01
CA SER A 81 -26.60 0.87 1.27
C SER A 81 -26.08 -0.42 1.92
N ILE A 82 -25.00 -0.28 2.69
CA ILE A 82 -24.30 -1.38 3.39
C ILE A 82 -24.44 -1.20 4.89
N ALA A 83 -24.89 -2.24 5.61
CA ALA A 83 -24.97 -2.23 7.08
C ALA A 83 -23.84 -3.05 7.71
N LEU A 84 -23.17 -2.47 8.71
CA LEU A 84 -22.15 -3.12 9.53
C LEU A 84 -22.71 -3.41 10.92
N ILE A 85 -22.62 -4.66 11.35
CA ILE A 85 -23.07 -5.13 12.67
C ILE A 85 -21.93 -5.82 13.42
N GLY A 86 -21.94 -5.78 14.74
CA GLY A 86 -20.93 -6.44 15.57
C GLY A 86 -20.76 -5.78 16.93
N MET A 87 -19.79 -6.26 17.73
CA MET A 87 -19.52 -5.68 19.05
C MET A 87 -18.83 -4.31 18.92
N ARG A 88 -19.18 -3.36 19.80
CA ARG A 88 -18.49 -2.06 19.95
C ARG A 88 -16.98 -2.32 20.15
N GLY A 89 -16.13 -1.62 19.41
CA GLY A 89 -14.66 -1.82 19.43
C GLY A 89 -14.11 -2.81 18.40
N SER A 90 -14.97 -3.54 17.67
CA SER A 90 -14.55 -4.35 16.51
C SER A 90 -14.03 -3.54 15.32
N GLY A 91 -14.19 -2.20 15.32
CA GLY A 91 -13.65 -1.27 14.33
C GLY A 91 -14.63 -0.84 13.23
N MET A 92 -15.93 -1.15 13.35
CA MET A 92 -16.96 -0.82 12.35
C MET A 92 -16.93 0.63 11.85
N SER A 93 -16.79 1.63 12.73
CA SER A 93 -16.75 3.04 12.32
C SER A 93 -15.51 3.39 11.48
N THR A 94 -14.36 2.72 11.71
CA THR A 94 -13.16 2.86 10.87
C THR A 94 -13.37 2.22 9.49
N LEU A 95 -13.96 1.01 9.46
CA LEU A 95 -14.29 0.30 8.22
C LEU A 95 -15.34 1.08 7.40
N ALA A 96 -16.29 1.76 8.06
CA ALA A 96 -17.26 2.63 7.41
C ALA A 96 -16.61 3.87 6.76
N VAL A 97 -15.53 4.42 7.34
CA VAL A 97 -14.75 5.50 6.71
C VAL A 97 -14.03 4.99 5.46
N MET A 98 -13.42 3.80 5.50
CA MET A 98 -12.78 3.18 4.33
C MET A 98 -13.78 2.96 3.19
N ALA A 99 -14.90 2.29 3.47
CA ALA A 99 -15.96 2.05 2.48
C ALA A 99 -16.61 3.37 2.00
N SER A 100 -16.80 4.36 2.87
CA SER A 100 -17.29 5.68 2.47
C SER A 100 -16.35 6.36 1.46
N SER A 101 -15.04 6.37 1.74
CA SER A 101 -14.03 7.00 0.88
C SER A 101 -13.93 6.30 -0.49
N ALA A 102 -13.94 4.96 -0.51
CA ALA A 102 -13.77 4.17 -1.73
C ALA A 102 -15.04 3.98 -2.58
N LEU A 103 -16.23 4.04 -1.96
CA LEU A 103 -17.52 3.88 -2.66
C LEU A 103 -18.21 5.22 -2.94
N GLY A 104 -17.76 6.32 -2.35
CA GLY A 104 -18.42 7.64 -2.40
C GLY A 104 -19.69 7.73 -1.56
N PHE A 105 -19.88 6.82 -0.60
CA PHE A 105 -21.11 6.66 0.20
C PHE A 105 -21.09 7.52 1.48
N ARG A 106 -22.26 7.97 1.96
CA ARG A 106 -22.38 8.72 3.23
C ARG A 106 -22.30 7.81 4.46
N ILE A 107 -21.65 8.24 5.53
CA ILE A 107 -21.58 7.47 6.79
C ILE A 107 -22.78 7.79 7.67
N LEU A 108 -23.43 6.75 8.20
CA LEU A 108 -24.49 6.84 9.21
C LEU A 108 -24.08 6.01 10.43
N ASP A 109 -23.34 6.63 11.35
CA ASP A 109 -22.92 6.01 12.61
C ASP A 109 -23.99 6.16 13.69
N ALA A 110 -24.43 5.06 14.30
CA ALA A 110 -25.58 5.06 15.21
C ALA A 110 -25.31 5.71 16.58
N ASP A 111 -24.07 5.97 16.99
CA ASP A 111 -23.78 6.80 18.17
C ASP A 111 -23.88 8.29 17.80
N GLN A 112 -23.30 8.69 16.65
CA GLN A 112 -23.40 10.07 16.16
C GLN A 112 -24.84 10.46 15.77
N TYR A 113 -25.59 9.55 15.17
CA TYR A 113 -26.97 9.80 14.74
C TYR A 113 -27.89 9.98 15.96
N PHE A 114 -27.69 9.18 17.02
CA PHE A 114 -28.41 9.35 18.29
C PHE A 114 -28.08 10.69 18.96
N TYR A 115 -26.79 11.07 18.98
CA TYR A 115 -26.38 12.38 19.52
C TYR A 115 -26.99 13.55 18.74
N LYS A 116 -26.95 13.52 17.40
CA LYS A 116 -27.54 14.55 16.54
C LYS A 116 -29.06 14.66 16.68
N ALA A 117 -29.76 13.56 16.94
CA ALA A 117 -31.21 13.55 17.09
C ALA A 117 -31.71 13.95 18.49
N THR A 118 -30.92 13.74 19.55
CA THR A 118 -31.35 13.92 20.94
C THR A 118 -30.57 14.96 21.74
N GLY A 119 -29.45 15.48 21.21
CA GLY A 119 -28.52 16.36 21.91
C GLY A 119 -27.70 15.68 23.02
N LEU A 120 -27.94 14.40 23.31
CA LEU A 120 -27.34 13.65 24.41
C LEU A 120 -26.63 12.39 23.93
N SER A 121 -25.58 11.98 24.64
CA SER A 121 -25.00 10.65 24.42
C SER A 121 -25.99 9.57 24.87
N ARG A 122 -25.93 8.37 24.29
CA ARG A 122 -26.77 7.22 24.68
C ARG A 122 -26.76 6.96 26.20
N ALA A 123 -25.59 7.09 26.83
CA ALA A 123 -25.42 6.90 28.26
C ALA A 123 -26.11 8.01 29.08
N ALA A 124 -25.94 9.28 28.70
CA ALA A 124 -26.61 10.40 29.35
C ALA A 124 -28.15 10.31 29.17
N TYR A 125 -28.62 10.08 27.94
CA TYR A 125 -30.04 9.92 27.65
C TYR A 125 -30.68 8.77 28.45
N LYS A 126 -29.99 7.62 28.56
CA LYS A 126 -30.45 6.48 29.36
C LYS A 126 -30.48 6.79 30.87
N ALA A 127 -29.57 7.63 31.37
CA ALA A 127 -29.56 8.06 32.76
C ALA A 127 -30.69 9.07 33.06
N THR A 128 -30.96 10.02 32.15
CA THR A 128 -32.01 11.04 32.32
C THR A 128 -33.42 10.49 32.09
N ASN A 129 -33.62 9.67 31.05
CA ASN A 129 -34.95 9.26 30.54
C ASN A 129 -35.30 7.80 30.85
N GLY A 130 -34.38 7.06 31.47
CA GLY A 130 -34.53 5.64 31.79
C GLY A 130 -34.42 4.70 30.59
N ILE A 131 -34.35 3.40 30.88
CA ILE A 131 -34.04 2.36 29.88
C ILE A 131 -35.15 2.16 28.84
N SER A 132 -36.42 2.39 29.20
CA SER A 132 -37.57 2.16 28.30
C SER A 132 -37.65 3.21 27.20
N GLN A 133 -37.55 4.51 27.55
CA GLN A 133 -37.52 5.58 26.55
C GLN A 133 -36.25 5.52 25.69
N TYR A 134 -35.10 5.20 26.31
CA TYR A 134 -33.86 4.92 25.57
C TYR A 134 -34.04 3.83 24.50
N ARG A 135 -34.64 2.68 24.83
CA ARG A 135 -34.89 1.59 23.86
C ARG A 135 -35.89 2.00 22.77
N GLN A 136 -36.94 2.73 23.12
CA GLN A 136 -37.93 3.22 22.14
C GLN A 136 -37.29 4.17 21.13
N GLU A 137 -36.44 5.08 21.60
CA GLU A 137 -35.75 6.06 20.74
C GLU A 137 -34.60 5.43 19.94
N GLU A 138 -33.86 4.48 20.50
CA GLU A 138 -32.88 3.67 19.76
C GLU A 138 -33.55 2.94 18.58
N LEU A 139 -34.70 2.29 18.80
CA LEU A 139 -35.46 1.63 17.74
C LEU A 139 -36.02 2.61 16.71
N ARG A 140 -36.57 3.76 17.15
CA ARG A 140 -37.08 4.80 16.23
C ARG A 140 -35.99 5.28 15.27
N LEU A 141 -34.80 5.56 15.79
CA LEU A 141 -33.65 6.03 15.01
C LEU A 141 -33.07 4.92 14.14
N MET A 142 -32.95 3.69 14.65
CA MET A 142 -32.49 2.53 13.88
C MET A 142 -33.36 2.29 12.64
N ARG A 143 -34.69 2.37 12.77
CA ARG A 143 -35.61 2.22 11.63
C ARG A 143 -35.35 3.28 10.56
N SER A 144 -35.19 4.54 10.97
CA SER A 144 -34.90 5.66 10.07
C SER A 144 -33.55 5.49 9.36
N MET A 145 -32.50 5.12 10.11
CA MET A 145 -31.16 4.86 9.55
C MET A 145 -31.15 3.77 8.49
N LEU A 146 -31.98 2.73 8.62
CA LEU A 146 -32.08 1.65 7.63
C LEU A 146 -32.97 2.04 6.43
N PHE A 147 -34.24 2.35 6.69
CA PHE A 147 -35.27 2.41 5.64
C PHE A 147 -35.40 3.78 4.97
N ASP A 148 -35.01 4.88 5.63
CA ASP A 148 -35.00 6.22 5.01
C ASP A 148 -33.70 6.45 4.20
N ASN A 149 -32.77 5.49 4.22
CA ASN A 149 -31.44 5.58 3.60
C ASN A 149 -31.07 4.33 2.76
N PRO A 150 -31.94 3.87 1.83
CA PRO A 150 -31.72 2.62 1.09
C PRO A 150 -30.53 2.67 0.11
N THR A 151 -30.08 3.86 -0.28
CA THR A 151 -28.99 4.02 -1.26
C THR A 151 -27.84 4.91 -0.78
N SER A 152 -26.65 4.57 -1.26
CA SER A 152 -25.39 5.31 -1.13
C SER A 152 -24.98 5.66 0.31
N ALA A 153 -25.31 4.80 1.29
CA ALA A 153 -24.86 4.96 2.68
C ALA A 153 -24.10 3.72 3.20
N VAL A 154 -23.20 3.95 4.16
CA VAL A 154 -22.61 2.90 5.01
C VAL A 154 -23.10 3.15 6.44
N ILE A 155 -23.86 2.20 6.96
CA ILE A 155 -24.59 2.29 8.23
C ILE A 155 -23.84 1.47 9.29
N VAL A 156 -23.43 2.10 10.38
CA VAL A 156 -22.84 1.40 11.54
C VAL A 156 -23.93 1.24 12.60
N CYS A 157 -24.40 0.01 12.79
CA CYS A 157 -25.53 -0.27 13.67
C CYS A 157 -25.16 -0.19 15.16
N GLY A 158 -26.13 0.26 15.97
CA GLY A 158 -26.01 0.26 17.44
C GLY A 158 -26.30 -1.13 18.06
N PRO A 159 -26.03 -1.33 19.35
CA PRO A 159 -26.17 -2.63 20.01
C PRO A 159 -27.62 -3.17 20.05
N GLY A 160 -28.65 -2.31 20.01
CA GLY A 160 -30.06 -2.74 19.93
C GLY A 160 -30.41 -3.52 18.65
N VAL A 161 -29.52 -3.58 17.66
CA VAL A 161 -29.69 -4.32 16.40
C VAL A 161 -29.94 -5.83 16.61
N VAL A 162 -29.45 -6.40 17.71
CA VAL A 162 -29.65 -7.81 18.09
C VAL A 162 -30.70 -8.01 19.20
N GLU A 163 -31.58 -7.05 19.45
CA GLU A 163 -32.68 -7.16 20.42
C GLU A 163 -34.06 -6.87 19.80
N GLY A 164 -35.06 -7.67 20.19
CA GLY A 164 -36.47 -7.46 19.81
C GLY A 164 -36.70 -7.18 18.32
N THR A 165 -37.51 -6.15 18.03
CA THR A 165 -37.89 -5.67 16.69
C THR A 165 -36.68 -5.27 15.82
N GLY A 166 -35.52 -4.96 16.42
CA GLY A 166 -34.30 -4.71 15.65
C GLY A 166 -33.88 -5.90 14.77
N LYS A 167 -34.11 -7.13 15.25
CA LYS A 167 -33.87 -8.36 14.48
C LYS A 167 -34.80 -8.49 13.28
N GLU A 168 -36.07 -8.14 13.46
CA GLU A 168 -37.12 -8.24 12.44
C GLU A 168 -36.82 -7.25 11.30
N TRP A 169 -36.43 -6.02 11.63
CA TRP A 169 -36.01 -5.03 10.66
C TRP A 169 -34.74 -5.41 9.91
N LEU A 170 -33.75 -6.06 10.53
CA LEU A 170 -32.58 -6.55 9.79
C LEU A 170 -32.89 -7.74 8.89
N ALA A 171 -33.73 -8.67 9.34
CA ALA A 171 -34.17 -9.80 8.51
C ALA A 171 -34.96 -9.32 7.28
N GLU A 172 -35.70 -8.21 7.38
CA GLU A 172 -36.33 -7.55 6.25
C GLU A 172 -35.30 -6.83 5.36
N TYR A 173 -34.40 -6.04 5.95
CA TYR A 173 -33.38 -5.25 5.23
C TYR A 173 -32.40 -6.13 4.43
N ALA A 174 -32.02 -7.29 4.96
CA ALA A 174 -31.09 -8.24 4.36
C ALA A 174 -31.52 -8.83 3.01
N LYS A 175 -32.81 -8.71 2.66
CA LYS A 175 -33.36 -9.15 1.36
C LYS A 175 -32.75 -8.35 0.21
N ASP A 176 -32.66 -7.03 0.38
CA ASP A 176 -32.30 -6.07 -0.67
C ASP A 176 -30.95 -5.38 -0.42
N HIS A 177 -30.36 -5.52 0.78
CA HIS A 177 -29.16 -4.79 1.21
C HIS A 177 -28.08 -5.71 1.78
N LEU A 178 -26.82 -5.29 1.64
CA LEU A 178 -25.66 -6.01 2.14
C LEU A 178 -25.48 -5.78 3.65
N ILE A 179 -25.49 -6.86 4.43
CA ILE A 179 -25.19 -6.82 5.87
C ILE A 179 -23.95 -7.65 6.18
N ILE A 180 -22.93 -7.01 6.77
CA ILE A 180 -21.63 -7.59 7.13
C ILE A 180 -21.49 -7.64 8.65
N TYR A 181 -21.21 -8.82 9.21
CA TYR A 181 -20.85 -9.00 10.61
C TYR A 181 -19.33 -8.82 10.79
N VAL A 182 -18.93 -7.84 11.61
CA VAL A 182 -17.53 -7.50 11.91
C VAL A 182 -17.09 -8.14 13.22
N LEU A 183 -16.14 -9.07 13.13
CA LEU A 183 -15.49 -9.75 14.25
C LEU A 183 -14.10 -9.13 14.53
N ARG A 184 -13.56 -9.35 15.73
CA ARG A 184 -12.21 -8.96 16.15
C ARG A 184 -11.79 -9.75 17.39
N ASP A 185 -10.49 -9.96 17.61
CA ASP A 185 -9.98 -10.61 18.81
C ASP A 185 -10.42 -9.88 20.10
N ALA A 186 -10.74 -10.63 21.16
CA ALA A 186 -11.33 -10.09 22.38
C ALA A 186 -10.38 -9.13 23.13
N GLU A 187 -9.08 -9.43 23.06
CA GLU A 187 -7.97 -8.65 23.61
C GLU A 187 -7.88 -7.26 22.97
N GLU A 188 -8.18 -7.15 21.68
CA GLU A 188 -8.12 -5.90 20.92
C GLU A 188 -9.33 -5.01 21.22
N ILE A 189 -10.52 -5.63 21.35
CA ILE A 189 -11.73 -4.96 21.86
C ILE A 189 -11.49 -4.48 23.29
N GLN A 190 -10.83 -5.29 24.13
CA GLN A 190 -10.49 -4.96 25.52
C GLN A 190 -9.58 -3.73 25.61
N ARG A 191 -8.45 -3.71 24.88
CA ARG A 191 -7.50 -2.58 24.88
C ARG A 191 -8.12 -1.28 24.37
N HIS A 192 -9.10 -1.37 23.46
CA HIS A 192 -9.83 -0.22 22.93
C HIS A 192 -10.90 0.30 23.91
N LEU A 193 -11.73 -0.58 24.49
CA LEU A 193 -12.81 -0.16 25.39
C LEU A 193 -12.34 0.17 26.80
N ARG A 194 -11.42 -0.62 27.37
CA ARG A 194 -10.89 -0.51 28.74
C ARG A 194 -11.92 -0.62 29.89
N VAL A 195 -13.17 -1.00 29.61
CA VAL A 195 -14.25 -1.13 30.62
C VAL A 195 -14.40 -2.54 31.19
N PHE A 196 -14.08 -3.58 30.42
CA PHE A 196 -14.29 -4.99 30.78
C PHE A 196 -12.96 -5.76 30.75
N ASP A 197 -12.94 -6.95 31.34
CA ASP A 197 -11.85 -7.92 31.15
C ASP A 197 -12.02 -8.72 29.84
N VAL A 198 -10.97 -9.46 29.46
CA VAL A 198 -10.92 -10.19 28.18
C VAL A 198 -11.91 -11.37 28.16
N GLU A 199 -12.11 -12.08 29.27
CA GLU A 199 -13.02 -13.23 29.26
C GLU A 199 -14.48 -12.78 29.19
N THR A 200 -14.88 -11.74 29.94
CA THR A 200 -16.22 -11.11 29.77
C THR A 200 -16.50 -10.73 28.32
N ILE A 201 -15.53 -10.13 27.62
CA ILE A 201 -15.68 -9.78 26.20
C ILE A 201 -15.78 -11.03 25.32
N ARG A 202 -14.96 -12.05 25.58
CA ARG A 202 -14.97 -13.34 24.87
C ARG A 202 -16.31 -14.06 25.05
N ASP A 203 -16.85 -14.09 26.27
CA ASP A 203 -18.14 -14.66 26.63
C ASP A 203 -19.32 -13.92 25.97
N LEU A 204 -19.32 -12.58 26.03
CA LEU A 204 -20.32 -11.75 25.36
C LEU A 204 -20.28 -11.94 23.83
N THR A 205 -19.09 -12.08 23.24
CA THR A 205 -18.93 -12.33 21.81
C THR A 205 -19.48 -13.70 21.44
N ARG A 206 -19.08 -14.76 22.17
CA ARG A 206 -19.53 -16.14 21.97
C ARG A 206 -21.05 -16.29 22.07
N ARG A 207 -21.69 -15.60 23.03
CA ARG A 207 -23.15 -15.59 23.22
C ARG A 207 -23.91 -14.79 22.14
N ALA A 208 -23.29 -13.77 21.55
CA ALA A 208 -23.93 -12.90 20.56
C ALA A 208 -23.71 -13.34 19.10
N ALA A 209 -22.62 -14.07 18.80
CA ALA A 209 -22.25 -14.45 17.44
C ALA A 209 -23.37 -15.19 16.67
N PRO A 210 -24.12 -16.17 17.23
CA PRO A 210 -25.24 -16.80 16.52
C PRO A 210 -26.33 -15.83 16.07
N ALA A 211 -26.59 -14.78 16.86
CA ALA A 211 -27.58 -13.75 16.53
C ALA A 211 -27.08 -12.82 15.41
N TYR A 212 -25.81 -12.40 15.44
CA TYR A 212 -25.20 -11.64 14.35
C TYR A 212 -25.13 -12.46 13.06
N ARG A 213 -24.74 -13.73 13.13
CA ARG A 213 -24.65 -14.63 11.97
C ARG A 213 -25.99 -14.82 11.27
N LYS A 214 -27.07 -15.04 12.03
CA LYS A 214 -28.43 -15.16 11.48
C LYS A 214 -28.96 -13.87 10.82
N LEU A 215 -28.39 -12.72 11.13
CA LEU A 215 -28.83 -11.39 10.65
C LEU A 215 -27.87 -10.76 9.63
N SER A 216 -26.85 -11.49 9.15
CA SER A 216 -25.86 -11.02 8.18
C SER A 216 -25.70 -12.00 7.04
N SER A 217 -25.34 -11.51 5.85
CA SER A 217 -25.03 -12.37 4.70
C SER A 217 -23.55 -12.76 4.67
N PHE A 218 -22.66 -11.88 5.16
CA PHE A 218 -21.20 -12.04 5.10
C PHE A 218 -20.53 -11.69 6.44
N GLU A 219 -19.30 -12.17 6.63
CA GLU A 219 -18.45 -11.91 7.80
C GLU A 219 -17.13 -11.25 7.38
N PHE A 220 -16.63 -10.35 8.23
CA PHE A 220 -15.28 -9.77 8.12
C PHE A 220 -14.57 -9.85 9.47
N TYR A 221 -13.39 -10.49 9.51
CA TYR A 221 -12.59 -10.56 10.72
C TYR A 221 -11.53 -9.45 10.71
N ASN A 222 -11.76 -8.39 11.49
CA ASN A 222 -10.90 -7.21 11.52
C ASN A 222 -9.62 -7.45 12.33
N ILE A 223 -8.63 -8.07 11.68
CA ILE A 223 -7.31 -8.36 12.25
C ILE A 223 -6.56 -7.06 12.52
N SER A 224 -6.19 -6.84 13.79
CA SER A 224 -5.21 -5.82 14.18
C SER A 224 -3.84 -6.13 13.57
N ASP A 225 -3.20 -5.14 12.93
CA ASP A 225 -1.87 -5.35 12.38
C ASP A 225 -0.82 -5.33 13.50
N MET A 226 -0.21 -6.50 13.76
CA MET A 226 0.79 -6.69 14.83
C MET A 226 2.07 -5.86 14.61
N SER A 227 2.26 -5.25 13.43
CA SER A 227 3.29 -4.21 13.20
C SER A 227 3.10 -2.97 14.09
N LEU A 228 1.91 -2.73 14.63
CA LEU A 228 1.64 -1.68 15.63
C LEU A 228 2.17 -2.02 17.04
N TYR A 229 2.51 -3.29 17.30
CA TYR A 229 2.92 -3.79 18.61
C TYR A 229 4.36 -4.36 18.63
N LYS A 230 4.90 -4.81 17.50
CA LYS A 230 6.27 -5.37 17.42
C LYS A 230 7.41 -4.37 17.66
N LEU A 231 7.14 -3.06 17.62
CA LEU A 231 8.18 -2.03 17.81
C LEU A 231 8.85 -2.06 19.19
N ASP A 232 8.18 -2.60 20.21
CA ASP A 232 8.68 -2.55 21.59
C ASP A 232 9.75 -3.63 21.90
N THR A 233 9.99 -4.62 21.01
CA THR A 233 10.75 -5.85 21.39
C THR A 233 11.62 -6.57 20.33
N ALA A 234 11.72 -6.15 19.06
CA ALA A 234 12.48 -6.93 18.05
C ALA A 234 13.30 -6.12 17.02
N THR A 235 14.46 -6.66 16.63
CA THR A 235 15.50 -6.03 15.78
C THR A 235 15.58 -6.59 14.34
N SER A 236 14.46 -7.02 13.76
CA SER A 236 14.37 -7.60 12.41
C SER A 236 14.17 -6.54 11.31
N ARG A 237 14.89 -6.68 10.17
CA ARG A 237 15.14 -5.62 9.17
C ARG A 237 14.19 -5.54 7.95
N SER A 238 13.20 -6.42 7.81
CA SER A 238 12.65 -6.74 6.48
C SER A 238 11.37 -6.02 6.05
N ASP A 239 10.28 -6.01 6.84
CA ASP A 239 9.02 -5.37 6.40
C ASP A 239 8.18 -4.82 7.58
N ILE A 240 8.12 -3.49 7.69
CA ILE A 240 7.28 -2.80 8.69
C ILE A 240 6.77 -1.48 8.10
N SER A 241 5.60 -1.44 7.45
CA SER A 241 5.04 -0.18 6.91
C SER A 241 4.66 0.86 8.00
N PRO A 242 4.81 2.19 7.77
CA PRO A 242 4.59 3.25 8.76
C PRO A 242 3.18 3.27 9.38
N ARG A 243 3.05 3.97 10.53
CA ARG A 243 1.75 4.23 11.20
C ARG A 243 0.70 4.79 10.23
N ALA A 244 1.10 5.65 9.30
CA ALA A 244 0.24 6.19 8.25
C ALA A 244 -0.36 5.09 7.36
N LEU A 245 0.40 4.05 6.99
CA LEU A 245 -0.04 2.94 6.15
C LEU A 245 -0.59 1.74 6.93
N ALA A 246 -0.55 1.74 8.27
CA ALA A 246 -0.96 0.60 9.10
C ALA A 246 -2.44 0.18 8.94
N LEU A 247 -3.33 1.12 8.56
CA LEU A 247 -4.73 0.82 8.23
C LEU A 247 -4.94 0.33 6.79
N LYS A 248 -3.94 0.45 5.91
CA LYS A 248 -4.07 0.20 4.48
C LYS A 248 -4.28 -1.26 4.13
N LYS A 249 -3.57 -2.17 4.82
CA LYS A 249 -3.79 -3.61 4.65
C LYS A 249 -5.21 -4.03 5.13
N VAL A 250 -5.82 -3.27 6.05
CA VAL A 250 -7.25 -3.45 6.45
C VAL A 250 -8.19 -2.93 5.36
N GLU A 251 -7.89 -1.74 4.81
CA GLU A 251 -8.65 -1.11 3.72
C GLU A 251 -8.67 -1.99 2.46
N GLU A 252 -7.51 -2.47 1.99
CA GLU A 252 -7.41 -3.35 0.82
C GLU A 252 -8.28 -4.62 0.94
N ASP A 253 -8.22 -5.30 2.09
CA ASP A 253 -8.89 -6.56 2.40
C ASP A 253 -10.41 -6.38 2.57
N PHE A 254 -10.83 -5.35 3.33
CA PHE A 254 -12.25 -5.03 3.51
C PHE A 254 -12.92 -4.57 2.21
N LEU A 255 -12.20 -3.80 1.38
CA LEU A 255 -12.69 -3.39 0.07
C LEU A 255 -12.72 -4.57 -0.92
N GLN A 256 -11.70 -5.43 -0.95
CA GLN A 256 -11.70 -6.67 -1.74
C GLN A 256 -12.98 -7.50 -1.45
N LEU A 257 -13.36 -7.65 -0.17
CA LEU A 257 -14.61 -8.31 0.23
C LEU A 257 -15.86 -7.60 -0.30
N ILE A 258 -15.98 -6.27 -0.15
CA ILE A 258 -17.14 -5.52 -0.65
C ILE A 258 -17.27 -5.66 -2.18
N TYR A 259 -16.17 -5.56 -2.91
CA TYR A 259 -16.20 -5.61 -4.37
C TYR A 259 -16.51 -7.01 -4.92
N SER A 260 -16.01 -8.09 -4.29
CA SER A 260 -16.35 -9.47 -4.68
C SER A 260 -17.81 -9.83 -4.40
N ILE A 261 -18.44 -9.21 -3.39
CA ILE A 261 -19.87 -9.37 -3.11
C ILE A 261 -20.76 -8.58 -4.08
N THR A 262 -20.40 -7.33 -4.37
CA THR A 262 -21.31 -6.37 -5.04
C THR A 262 -21.27 -6.40 -6.57
N ARG A 263 -20.65 -7.43 -7.18
CA ARG A 263 -20.41 -7.54 -8.64
C ARG A 263 -19.77 -6.29 -9.25
N ARG A 264 -19.00 -5.55 -8.45
CA ARG A 264 -18.35 -4.29 -8.86
C ARG A 264 -16.94 -4.54 -9.43
N ASP A 265 -16.71 -5.68 -10.06
CA ASP A 265 -15.44 -6.02 -10.72
C ASP A 265 -15.01 -4.92 -11.70
N ASP A 266 -15.98 -4.40 -12.45
CA ASP A 266 -15.83 -3.26 -13.35
C ASP A 266 -15.30 -1.99 -12.66
N CYS A 267 -15.67 -1.73 -11.41
CA CYS A 267 -15.18 -0.55 -10.69
C CYS A 267 -13.81 -0.83 -10.06
N TYR A 268 -13.64 -1.96 -9.37
CA TYR A 268 -12.41 -2.22 -8.61
C TYR A 268 -11.23 -2.65 -9.48
N SER A 269 -11.47 -3.35 -10.59
CA SER A 269 -10.43 -3.63 -11.58
C SER A 269 -9.90 -2.35 -12.24
N LYS A 270 -10.75 -1.34 -12.45
CA LYS A 270 -10.33 -0.02 -12.97
C LYS A 270 -9.39 0.73 -12.02
N TYR A 271 -9.41 0.43 -10.71
CA TYR A 271 -8.53 1.01 -9.67
C TYR A 271 -7.38 0.10 -9.20
N LYS A 272 -7.12 -1.02 -9.89
CA LYS A 272 -5.95 -1.89 -9.63
C LYS A 272 -5.05 -1.92 -10.86
N ALA A 273 -3.76 -1.67 -10.66
CA ALA A 273 -2.76 -1.87 -11.70
C ALA A 273 -2.73 -3.36 -12.10
N LYS A 274 -3.15 -3.64 -13.34
CA LYS A 274 -3.33 -4.98 -13.89
C LYS A 274 -2.73 -5.03 -15.29
N ASN A 275 -2.02 -6.12 -15.59
CA ASN A 275 -1.70 -6.47 -16.97
C ASN A 275 -2.89 -7.17 -17.64
N SER A 276 -2.88 -7.25 -18.96
CA SER A 276 -3.96 -7.79 -19.81
C SER A 276 -4.35 -9.26 -19.51
N LEU A 277 -3.55 -9.96 -18.71
CA LEU A 277 -3.70 -11.38 -18.36
C LEU A 277 -4.35 -11.57 -16.99
N SER A 278 -4.17 -10.62 -16.08
CA SER A 278 -4.69 -10.64 -14.70
C SER A 278 -6.20 -10.38 -14.60
N SER A 279 -6.86 -10.12 -15.73
CA SER A 279 -8.31 -10.16 -15.96
C SER A 279 -8.80 -11.55 -16.41
N ILE A 280 -7.96 -12.36 -17.04
CA ILE A 280 -8.32 -13.67 -17.61
C ILE A 280 -8.51 -14.71 -16.49
N PRO A 281 -9.62 -15.48 -16.46
CA PRO A 281 -9.89 -16.48 -15.42
C PRO A 281 -8.83 -17.60 -15.36
N LEU A 282 -8.47 -18.06 -14.16
CA LEU A 282 -7.38 -19.02 -13.94
C LEU A 282 -7.62 -20.37 -14.63
N GLU A 283 -8.89 -20.77 -14.72
CA GLU A 283 -9.35 -22.02 -15.33
C GLU A 283 -9.30 -22.01 -16.88
N THR A 284 -9.00 -20.86 -17.50
CA THR A 284 -8.81 -20.73 -18.96
C THR A 284 -7.34 -20.62 -19.37
N ARG A 285 -6.43 -20.38 -18.42
CA ARG A 285 -4.98 -20.28 -18.67
C ARG A 285 -4.34 -21.67 -18.72
N LYS A 286 -3.15 -21.78 -19.32
CA LYS A 286 -2.35 -23.02 -19.38
C LYS A 286 -1.30 -23.04 -18.27
N PHE A 287 -1.15 -24.19 -17.61
CA PHE A 287 -0.22 -24.48 -16.50
C PHE A 287 -0.32 -23.53 -15.29
N THR A 288 -1.53 -23.35 -14.75
CA THR A 288 -1.74 -22.61 -13.48
C THR A 288 -1.55 -23.48 -12.24
N TYR A 289 -1.11 -22.88 -11.15
CA TYR A 289 -0.73 -23.59 -9.92
C TYR A 289 -1.46 -23.13 -8.66
N THR A 290 -1.72 -24.07 -7.75
CA THR A 290 -2.42 -23.85 -6.48
C THR A 290 -1.52 -24.24 -5.31
N LEU A 291 -1.08 -23.27 -4.51
CA LEU A 291 -0.30 -23.52 -3.30
C LEU A 291 -1.19 -24.13 -2.21
N SER A 292 -0.92 -25.37 -1.80
CA SER A 292 -1.73 -26.08 -0.80
C SER A 292 -1.20 -25.87 0.63
N LEU A 293 -1.93 -25.12 1.46
CA LEU A 293 -1.60 -24.87 2.87
C LEU A 293 -2.69 -25.40 3.81
N PRO A 294 -2.41 -26.43 4.63
CA PRO A 294 -3.30 -26.85 5.70
C PRO A 294 -3.43 -25.81 6.81
N LEU A 295 -4.66 -25.56 7.26
CA LEU A 295 -5.03 -24.60 8.32
C LEU A 295 -4.11 -24.65 9.56
N ALA A 296 -3.74 -25.86 9.98
CA ALA A 296 -2.89 -26.10 11.15
C ALA A 296 -1.44 -25.59 11.01
N THR A 297 -0.97 -25.31 9.79
CA THR A 297 0.40 -24.83 9.52
C THR A 297 0.51 -23.31 9.43
N LEU A 298 -0.61 -22.59 9.33
CA LEU A 298 -0.63 -21.14 9.08
C LEU A 298 0.06 -20.34 10.18
N SER A 299 -0.10 -20.70 11.46
CA SER A 299 0.51 -19.99 12.59
C SER A 299 2.04 -19.97 12.53
N THR A 300 2.66 -21.00 11.97
CA THR A 300 4.11 -21.09 11.76
C THR A 300 4.55 -20.35 10.48
N LEU A 301 3.73 -20.41 9.42
CA LEU A 301 4.12 -19.97 8.07
C LEU A 301 3.79 -18.51 7.76
N ILE A 302 2.72 -17.94 8.32
CA ILE A 302 2.14 -16.68 7.84
C ILE A 302 3.06 -15.47 8.02
N THR A 303 3.94 -15.49 9.02
CA THR A 303 4.92 -14.41 9.26
C THR A 303 5.93 -14.31 8.11
N GLU A 304 6.32 -15.42 7.50
CA GLU A 304 7.33 -15.44 6.42
C GLU A 304 6.66 -15.19 5.06
N PHE A 305 5.44 -15.69 4.84
CA PHE A 305 4.66 -15.38 3.64
C PHE A 305 4.16 -13.93 3.57
N ARG A 306 4.17 -13.18 4.69
CA ARG A 306 3.83 -11.73 4.69
C ARG A 306 4.78 -10.89 3.85
N GLU A 307 6.02 -11.34 3.66
CA GLU A 307 7.15 -10.58 3.09
C GLU A 307 7.60 -11.16 1.73
N LEU A 308 6.81 -12.08 1.13
CA LEU A 308 7.17 -12.83 -0.07
C LEU A 308 6.02 -12.90 -1.09
N ASP A 309 6.28 -12.42 -2.30
CA ASP A 309 5.45 -12.74 -3.47
C ASP A 309 5.63 -14.24 -3.81
N THR A 310 4.52 -14.97 -3.86
CA THR A 310 4.48 -16.43 -4.13
C THR A 310 4.34 -16.71 -5.62
N GLU A 311 4.97 -17.77 -6.13
CA GLU A 311 4.97 -18.11 -7.56
C GLU A 311 3.69 -18.84 -8.05
N ALA A 312 2.76 -19.17 -7.15
CA ALA A 312 1.48 -19.83 -7.50
C ALA A 312 0.38 -18.83 -7.87
N ASP A 313 -0.53 -19.20 -8.79
CA ASP A 313 -1.69 -18.38 -9.20
C ASP A 313 -2.77 -18.26 -8.11
N ALA A 314 -2.89 -19.27 -7.25
CA ALA A 314 -3.94 -19.39 -6.25
C ALA A 314 -3.49 -20.16 -5.00
N LEU A 315 -4.30 -20.15 -3.95
CA LEU A 315 -4.04 -20.80 -2.67
C LEU A 315 -5.19 -21.73 -2.25
N GLU A 316 -4.92 -23.02 -2.04
CA GLU A 316 -5.87 -23.94 -1.42
C GLU A 316 -5.67 -23.95 0.10
N LEU A 317 -6.67 -23.40 0.81
CA LEU A 317 -6.75 -23.46 2.27
C LEU A 317 -7.47 -24.74 2.67
N THR A 318 -6.68 -25.78 2.98
CA THR A 318 -7.21 -27.09 3.40
C THR A 318 -7.52 -27.08 4.89
N ILE A 319 -8.76 -27.41 5.25
CA ILE A 319 -9.27 -27.48 6.62
C ILE A 319 -9.61 -28.95 6.93
N PRO A 320 -8.74 -29.71 7.61
CA PRO A 320 -9.02 -31.10 7.94
C PRO A 320 -10.17 -31.22 8.93
N ALA A 321 -11.12 -32.13 8.67
CA ALA A 321 -12.27 -32.39 9.53
C ALA A 321 -11.89 -32.76 10.98
N SER A 322 -10.75 -33.43 11.19
CA SER A 322 -10.25 -33.77 12.52
C SER A 322 -9.81 -32.56 13.35
N SER A 323 -9.45 -31.44 12.71
CA SER A 323 -9.06 -30.20 13.40
C SER A 323 -10.23 -29.49 14.12
N LEU A 324 -11.48 -29.96 13.93
CA LEU A 324 -12.72 -29.25 14.24
C LEU A 324 -13.41 -29.67 15.57
N GLY A 325 -12.74 -30.43 16.44
CA GLY A 325 -13.08 -30.57 17.88
C GLY A 325 -14.42 -31.26 18.25
N ASN A 326 -14.44 -32.02 19.35
CA ASN A 326 -15.55 -32.94 19.67
C ASN A 326 -16.43 -32.53 20.88
N GLU A 327 -16.25 -31.34 21.47
CA GLU A 327 -16.94 -30.96 22.71
C GLU A 327 -18.23 -30.14 22.49
N VAL A 328 -19.19 -30.29 23.41
CA VAL A 328 -20.53 -29.69 23.31
C VAL A 328 -20.45 -28.18 23.57
N GLY A 329 -20.43 -27.40 22.48
CA GLY A 329 -20.19 -25.95 22.48
C GLY A 329 -19.21 -25.50 21.39
N PHE A 330 -18.56 -26.44 20.70
CA PHE A 330 -17.47 -26.15 19.76
C PHE A 330 -17.92 -25.58 18.40
N LYS A 331 -19.21 -25.64 18.02
CA LYS A 331 -19.68 -25.20 16.68
C LYS A 331 -19.32 -23.74 16.38
N ASP A 332 -19.65 -22.80 17.27
CA ASP A 332 -19.33 -21.38 17.07
C ASP A 332 -17.82 -21.09 17.14
N THR A 333 -17.07 -21.77 18.01
CA THR A 333 -15.62 -21.54 18.15
C THR A 333 -14.83 -22.12 16.96
N ALA A 334 -15.32 -23.18 16.31
CA ALA A 334 -14.77 -23.69 15.06
C ALA A 334 -14.89 -22.65 13.94
N VAL A 335 -16.08 -22.08 13.72
CA VAL A 335 -16.30 -21.09 12.67
C VAL A 335 -15.62 -19.75 12.97
N ASP A 336 -15.59 -19.29 14.22
CA ASP A 336 -14.81 -18.10 14.63
C ASP A 336 -13.31 -18.28 14.27
N ARG A 337 -12.77 -19.49 14.52
CA ARG A 337 -11.38 -19.83 14.17
C ARG A 337 -11.17 -19.91 12.65
N ILE A 338 -12.14 -20.41 11.89
CA ILE A 338 -12.09 -20.44 10.42
C ILE A 338 -12.12 -19.02 9.86
N SER A 339 -13.11 -18.19 10.22
CA SER A 339 -13.18 -16.76 9.83
C SER A 339 -11.86 -16.06 10.11
N ARG A 340 -11.33 -16.19 11.33
CA ARG A 340 -10.06 -15.57 11.73
C ARG A 340 -8.90 -16.00 10.83
N GLN A 341 -8.71 -17.31 10.61
CA GLN A 341 -7.58 -17.81 9.83
C GLN A 341 -7.73 -17.53 8.33
N PHE A 342 -8.95 -17.52 7.80
CA PHE A 342 -9.23 -17.13 6.42
C PHE A 342 -8.82 -15.67 6.15
N PHE A 343 -9.21 -14.74 7.01
CA PHE A 343 -8.77 -13.35 6.88
C PHE A 343 -7.27 -13.19 7.18
N VAL A 344 -6.66 -13.99 8.07
CA VAL A 344 -5.20 -14.00 8.28
C VAL A 344 -4.47 -14.41 7.00
N VAL A 345 -5.01 -15.36 6.25
CA VAL A 345 -4.55 -15.71 4.90
C VAL A 345 -4.75 -14.54 3.93
N ARG A 346 -6.00 -14.08 3.72
CA ARG A 346 -6.32 -13.02 2.73
C ARG A 346 -5.56 -11.70 2.97
N ARG A 347 -5.22 -11.41 4.23
CA ARG A 347 -4.45 -10.23 4.64
C ARG A 347 -2.97 -10.27 4.25
N ASN A 348 -2.35 -11.45 4.19
CA ASN A 348 -0.90 -11.60 4.01
C ASN A 348 -0.52 -12.33 2.71
N ILE A 349 -1.42 -13.15 2.15
CA ILE A 349 -1.25 -13.85 0.87
C ILE A 349 -2.25 -13.28 -0.13
N ARG A 350 -1.76 -12.48 -1.09
CA ARG A 350 -2.59 -11.73 -2.07
C ARG A 350 -3.08 -12.58 -3.26
N LEU A 351 -3.36 -13.87 -3.03
CA LEU A 351 -3.84 -14.82 -4.03
C LEU A 351 -5.34 -15.12 -3.88
N PRO A 352 -6.05 -15.48 -4.97
CA PRO A 352 -7.36 -16.13 -4.92
C PRO A 352 -7.34 -17.36 -4.00
N ILE A 353 -8.35 -17.47 -3.12
CA ILE A 353 -8.45 -18.54 -2.14
C ILE A 353 -9.46 -19.60 -2.59
N LEU A 354 -9.02 -20.85 -2.62
CA LEU A 354 -9.86 -22.04 -2.74
C LEU A 354 -10.12 -22.59 -1.33
N TYR A 355 -11.38 -22.55 -0.89
CA TYR A 355 -11.80 -23.05 0.43
C TYR A 355 -12.10 -24.55 0.35
N HIS A 356 -11.34 -25.37 1.08
CA HIS A 356 -11.49 -26.84 1.08
C HIS A 356 -11.68 -27.40 2.49
N ILE A 357 -12.86 -27.93 2.80
CA ILE A 357 -13.06 -28.81 3.96
C ILE A 357 -12.67 -30.23 3.54
N ASP A 358 -11.58 -30.76 4.10
CA ASP A 358 -11.10 -32.11 3.81
C ASP A 358 -11.76 -33.13 4.75
N ILE A 359 -12.55 -34.02 4.15
CA ILE A 359 -13.28 -35.13 4.80
C ILE A 359 -12.68 -36.51 4.51
N TYR A 360 -11.54 -36.57 3.81
CA TYR A 360 -10.87 -37.82 3.43
C TYR A 360 -9.82 -38.31 4.43
N GLY A 361 -9.45 -37.47 5.40
CA GLY A 361 -8.54 -37.86 6.49
C GLY A 361 -9.09 -38.96 7.41
N ASN A 362 -8.23 -39.90 7.80
CA ASN A 362 -8.59 -41.12 8.55
C ASN A 362 -9.03 -40.92 10.02
N GLU A 363 -9.08 -39.70 10.53
CA GLU A 363 -9.12 -39.41 11.98
C GLU A 363 -10.52 -39.08 12.54
N ARG A 364 -11.37 -38.38 11.76
CA ARG A 364 -12.75 -38.05 12.16
C ARG A 364 -13.66 -37.99 10.94
N LYS A 365 -14.81 -38.68 11.02
CA LYS A 365 -15.94 -38.45 10.13
C LYS A 365 -16.87 -37.40 10.74
N ILE A 366 -17.12 -36.32 10.03
CA ILE A 366 -18.18 -35.35 10.32
C ILE A 366 -19.50 -35.81 9.69
N SER A 367 -20.64 -35.29 10.14
CA SER A 367 -21.90 -35.54 9.44
C SER A 367 -21.96 -34.72 8.14
N GLU A 368 -22.79 -35.15 7.19
CA GLU A 368 -23.01 -34.36 5.97
C GLU A 368 -23.65 -33.00 6.29
N ASP A 369 -24.52 -32.91 7.31
CA ASP A 369 -25.11 -31.64 7.73
C ASP A 369 -24.05 -30.70 8.33
N GLU A 370 -23.12 -31.23 9.14
CA GLU A 370 -21.95 -30.49 9.66
C GLU A 370 -21.02 -30.03 8.52
N TYR A 371 -20.83 -30.85 7.49
CA TYR A 371 -20.09 -30.47 6.29
C TYR A 371 -20.77 -29.30 5.54
N PHE A 372 -22.08 -29.37 5.27
CA PHE A 372 -22.77 -28.28 4.58
C PHE A 372 -22.90 -27.01 5.44
N GLU A 373 -23.05 -27.11 6.76
CA GLU A 373 -22.93 -25.95 7.67
C GLU A 373 -21.59 -25.23 7.47
N LEU A 374 -20.48 -25.97 7.36
CA LEU A 374 -19.13 -25.43 7.14
C LEU A 374 -18.92 -24.86 5.73
N LEU A 375 -19.58 -25.42 4.70
CA LEU A 375 -19.55 -24.87 3.33
C LEU A 375 -20.39 -23.60 3.22
N HIS A 376 -21.61 -23.57 3.77
CA HIS A 376 -22.42 -22.37 3.84
C HIS A 376 -21.74 -21.29 4.70
N HIS A 377 -20.99 -21.66 5.75
CA HIS A 377 -20.13 -20.71 6.45
C HIS A 377 -19.00 -20.18 5.56
N GLY A 378 -18.33 -21.04 4.79
CA GLY A 378 -17.29 -20.65 3.83
C GLY A 378 -17.76 -19.59 2.82
N LEU A 379 -18.99 -19.72 2.30
CA LEU A 379 -19.59 -18.71 1.40
C LEU A 379 -19.70 -17.31 2.03
N ARG A 380 -19.88 -17.21 3.36
CA ARG A 380 -19.96 -15.92 4.08
C ARG A 380 -18.63 -15.16 4.13
N LEU A 381 -17.53 -15.83 3.81
CA LEU A 381 -16.19 -15.27 3.74
C LEU A 381 -15.82 -14.79 2.31
N ALA A 382 -16.70 -15.08 1.33
CA ALA A 382 -16.52 -14.82 -0.09
C ALA A 382 -15.12 -15.23 -0.63
N PRO A 383 -14.72 -16.52 -0.53
CA PRO A 383 -13.58 -17.05 -1.26
C PRO A 383 -13.83 -16.97 -2.77
N GLU A 384 -12.76 -16.94 -3.56
CA GLU A 384 -12.88 -16.98 -5.03
C GLU A 384 -13.37 -18.35 -5.52
N TYR A 385 -13.02 -19.44 -4.81
CA TYR A 385 -13.52 -20.80 -5.08
C TYR A 385 -13.84 -21.56 -3.78
N LEU A 386 -14.76 -22.52 -3.86
CA LEU A 386 -15.11 -23.43 -2.77
C LEU A 386 -15.31 -24.85 -3.29
N TYR A 387 -14.76 -25.85 -2.60
CA TYR A 387 -14.91 -27.26 -2.95
C TYR A 387 -16.18 -27.88 -2.33
N VAL A 388 -16.86 -28.74 -3.09
CA VAL A 388 -17.98 -29.57 -2.60
C VAL A 388 -17.82 -31.01 -3.08
N ASP A 389 -18.03 -32.01 -2.22
CA ASP A 389 -17.88 -33.41 -2.57
C ASP A 389 -19.06 -33.95 -3.41
N LEU A 390 -18.74 -34.55 -4.57
CA LEU A 390 -19.72 -35.16 -5.48
C LEU A 390 -20.35 -36.46 -4.98
N LYS A 391 -19.97 -36.98 -3.80
CA LYS A 391 -20.63 -38.12 -3.15
C LYS A 391 -21.81 -37.70 -2.29
N CYS A 392 -21.92 -36.41 -1.96
CA CYS A 392 -23.02 -35.86 -1.17
C CYS A 392 -24.38 -35.90 -1.90
N ASP A 393 -25.44 -35.61 -1.15
CA ASP A 393 -26.80 -35.46 -1.65
C ASP A 393 -26.94 -34.34 -2.71
N THR A 394 -27.77 -34.59 -3.72
CA THR A 394 -28.04 -33.66 -4.83
C THR A 394 -28.74 -32.39 -4.36
N ALA A 395 -29.73 -32.47 -3.47
CA ALA A 395 -30.50 -31.30 -3.05
C ALA A 395 -29.66 -30.36 -2.16
N LYS A 396 -28.77 -30.93 -1.31
CA LYS A 396 -27.79 -30.15 -0.55
C LYS A 396 -26.80 -29.41 -1.45
N ILE A 397 -26.23 -30.08 -2.46
CA ILE A 397 -25.32 -29.43 -3.43
C ILE A 397 -26.06 -28.32 -4.20
N GLN A 398 -27.30 -28.56 -4.65
CA GLN A 398 -28.11 -27.54 -5.34
C GLN A 398 -28.42 -26.32 -4.46
N ASN A 399 -28.68 -26.50 -3.15
CA ASN A 399 -28.89 -25.40 -2.20
C ASN A 399 -27.61 -24.56 -2.01
N LEU A 400 -26.45 -25.22 -1.88
CA LEU A 400 -25.14 -24.55 -1.83
C LEU A 400 -24.86 -23.74 -3.09
N ILE A 401 -25.12 -24.31 -4.28
CA ILE A 401 -24.95 -23.65 -5.58
C ILE A 401 -25.90 -22.46 -5.73
N ALA A 402 -27.17 -22.58 -5.31
CA ALA A 402 -28.12 -21.46 -5.27
C ALA A 402 -27.66 -20.33 -4.35
N SER A 403 -26.87 -20.65 -3.32
CA SER A 403 -26.32 -19.71 -2.35
C SER A 403 -24.96 -19.10 -2.75
N LYS A 404 -24.30 -19.57 -3.83
CA LYS A 404 -22.85 -19.36 -4.05
C LYS A 404 -22.37 -17.91 -4.22
N GLY A 405 -23.26 -16.99 -4.60
CA GLY A 405 -22.92 -15.59 -4.86
C GLY A 405 -22.00 -15.45 -6.08
N GLN A 406 -20.75 -15.01 -5.88
CA GLN A 406 -19.70 -15.03 -6.91
C GLN A 406 -18.65 -16.14 -6.71
N THR A 407 -18.78 -16.94 -5.65
CA THR A 407 -17.89 -18.07 -5.37
C THR A 407 -18.03 -19.14 -6.46
N LYS A 408 -16.93 -19.56 -7.07
CA LYS A 408 -16.95 -20.70 -8.02
C LYS A 408 -16.91 -22.02 -7.27
N ILE A 409 -17.85 -22.91 -7.58
CA ILE A 409 -17.99 -24.22 -6.93
C ILE A 409 -17.18 -25.25 -7.72
N ILE A 410 -16.14 -25.79 -7.08
CA ILE A 410 -15.33 -26.88 -7.61
C ILE A 410 -15.89 -28.20 -7.10
N ALA A 411 -16.50 -28.97 -8.00
CA ALA A 411 -17.01 -30.30 -7.73
C ALA A 411 -15.85 -31.28 -7.50
N HIS A 412 -15.67 -31.78 -6.29
CA HIS A 412 -14.56 -32.66 -5.94
C HIS A 412 -14.98 -34.13 -5.87
N TYR A 413 -14.16 -35.01 -6.43
CA TYR A 413 -14.33 -36.46 -6.28
C TYR A 413 -12.96 -37.15 -6.12
N VAL A 414 -12.77 -37.87 -5.02
CA VAL A 414 -11.59 -38.73 -4.82
C VAL A 414 -11.98 -40.19 -5.08
N VAL A 415 -11.21 -40.89 -5.94
CA VAL A 415 -11.36 -42.32 -6.24
C VAL A 415 -10.89 -43.12 -5.02
N SER A 416 -11.83 -43.72 -4.29
CA SER A 416 -11.56 -44.40 -3.01
C SER A 416 -11.09 -45.86 -3.14
N ASP A 417 -11.20 -46.47 -4.32
CA ASP A 417 -10.58 -47.76 -4.64
C ASP A 417 -10.20 -47.77 -6.14
N PRO A 418 -8.92 -47.52 -6.46
CA PRO A 418 -8.46 -47.55 -7.84
C PRO A 418 -8.06 -48.98 -8.26
N ALA A 419 -8.89 -49.57 -9.13
CA ALA A 419 -8.53 -50.75 -9.91
C ALA A 419 -7.46 -50.40 -10.98
N GLU A 420 -6.87 -51.40 -11.63
CA GLU A 420 -5.84 -51.22 -12.67
C GLU A 420 -6.31 -50.33 -13.83
N ASP A 421 -7.61 -50.36 -14.15
CA ASP A 421 -8.25 -49.52 -15.17
C ASP A 421 -8.97 -48.29 -14.58
N GLY A 422 -8.56 -47.85 -13.38
CA GLY A 422 -9.32 -46.95 -12.50
C GLY A 422 -9.85 -45.67 -13.17
N TRP A 423 -9.03 -45.01 -14.00
CA TRP A 423 -9.43 -43.80 -14.73
C TRP A 423 -10.38 -44.06 -15.92
N ASN A 424 -10.36 -45.26 -16.50
CA ASN A 424 -11.19 -45.58 -17.67
C ASN A 424 -12.64 -45.92 -17.31
N LEU A 425 -12.91 -46.29 -16.04
CA LEU A 425 -14.22 -46.71 -15.53
C LEU A 425 -15.36 -45.71 -15.81
N PRO A 426 -16.59 -46.16 -16.15
CA PRO A 426 -17.74 -45.29 -16.41
C PRO A 426 -18.15 -44.40 -15.23
N LYS A 427 -17.80 -44.79 -14.00
CA LYS A 427 -18.15 -44.05 -12.78
C LYS A 427 -17.53 -42.66 -12.74
N GLN A 428 -16.30 -42.49 -13.24
CA GLN A 428 -15.59 -41.21 -13.31
C GLN A 428 -16.25 -40.29 -14.34
N TRP A 429 -16.75 -40.85 -15.45
CA TRP A 429 -17.52 -40.11 -16.45
C TRP A 429 -18.85 -39.61 -15.89
N ALA A 430 -19.60 -40.49 -15.20
CA ALA A 430 -20.84 -40.11 -14.53
C ALA A 430 -20.66 -39.02 -13.45
N MET A 431 -19.46 -38.84 -12.88
CA MET A 431 -19.17 -37.71 -11.98
C MET A 431 -18.98 -36.37 -12.73
N ILE A 432 -18.46 -36.39 -13.96
CA ILE A 432 -18.40 -35.20 -14.84
C ILE A 432 -19.83 -34.78 -15.22
N GLU A 433 -20.64 -35.73 -15.69
CA GLU A 433 -22.05 -35.51 -16.02
C GLU A 433 -22.84 -35.00 -14.81
N ARG A 434 -22.61 -35.57 -13.61
CA ARG A 434 -23.21 -35.08 -12.37
C ARG A 434 -22.78 -33.65 -12.03
N ALA A 435 -21.51 -33.29 -12.17
CA ALA A 435 -21.04 -31.92 -11.89
C ALA A 435 -21.66 -30.90 -12.85
N GLN A 436 -21.72 -31.21 -14.14
CA GLN A 436 -22.37 -30.37 -15.15
C GLN A 436 -23.88 -30.24 -14.89
N GLY A 437 -24.58 -31.35 -14.62
CA GLY A 437 -26.01 -31.37 -14.33
C GLY A 437 -26.41 -30.68 -13.01
N LEU A 438 -25.47 -30.51 -12.08
CA LEU A 438 -25.67 -29.75 -10.84
C LEU A 438 -25.41 -28.24 -11.00
N GLY A 439 -24.74 -27.80 -12.06
CA GLY A 439 -24.33 -26.39 -12.24
C GLY A 439 -23.07 -25.99 -11.46
N CYS A 440 -22.16 -26.93 -11.23
CA CYS A 440 -20.81 -26.65 -10.71
C CYS A 440 -19.96 -25.96 -11.78
N ASP A 441 -19.02 -25.11 -11.37
CA ASP A 441 -18.24 -24.28 -12.30
C ASP A 441 -16.97 -24.98 -12.82
N ILE A 442 -16.39 -25.90 -12.04
CA ILE A 442 -15.17 -26.69 -12.33
C ILE A 442 -15.35 -28.08 -11.70
N ILE A 443 -14.69 -29.12 -12.23
CA ILE A 443 -14.59 -30.45 -11.58
C ILE A 443 -13.13 -30.85 -11.29
N ARG A 444 -12.87 -31.38 -10.08
CA ARG A 444 -11.59 -31.96 -9.62
C ARG A 444 -11.72 -33.45 -9.29
N ILE A 445 -11.21 -34.32 -10.17
CA ILE A 445 -11.10 -35.76 -9.94
C ILE A 445 -9.67 -36.12 -9.52
N CYS A 446 -9.51 -36.84 -8.41
CA CYS A 446 -8.20 -37.28 -7.91
C CYS A 446 -8.20 -38.78 -7.57
N GLN A 447 -7.06 -39.45 -7.76
CA GLN A 447 -6.82 -40.87 -7.44
C GLN A 447 -5.45 -41.04 -6.79
N GLU A 448 -5.21 -42.01 -5.90
CA GLU A 448 -3.83 -42.29 -5.46
C GLU A 448 -3.09 -43.15 -6.49
N ALA A 449 -1.89 -42.74 -6.90
CA ALA A 449 -1.05 -43.54 -7.80
C ALA A 449 -0.40 -44.72 -7.05
N LYS A 450 -0.79 -45.93 -7.45
CA LYS A 450 -0.18 -47.19 -7.02
C LYS A 450 1.06 -47.52 -7.87
N SER A 451 1.10 -47.08 -9.13
CA SER A 451 2.24 -47.29 -10.04
C SER A 451 2.55 -46.05 -10.89
N VAL A 452 3.41 -46.17 -11.91
CA VAL A 452 3.69 -45.06 -12.85
C VAL A 452 2.60 -44.99 -13.92
N GLU A 453 2.04 -46.14 -14.31
CA GLU A 453 1.05 -46.35 -15.35
C GLU A 453 -0.26 -45.57 -15.09
N ASP A 454 -0.65 -45.44 -13.82
CA ASP A 454 -1.73 -44.56 -13.35
C ASP A 454 -1.66 -43.14 -13.94
N ASN A 455 -0.45 -42.61 -14.17
CA ASN A 455 -0.27 -41.27 -14.72
C ASN A 455 -0.59 -41.19 -16.20
N PHE A 456 -0.27 -42.23 -16.98
CA PHE A 456 -0.66 -42.30 -18.40
C PHE A 456 -2.17 -42.50 -18.53
N ALA A 457 -2.78 -43.31 -17.65
CA ALA A 457 -4.24 -43.48 -17.59
C ALA A 457 -4.96 -42.15 -17.29
N ALA A 458 -4.45 -41.34 -16.35
CA ALA A 458 -4.98 -40.01 -16.07
C ALA A 458 -4.88 -39.06 -17.28
N GLN A 459 -3.78 -39.08 -18.03
CA GLN A 459 -3.62 -38.25 -19.23
C GLN A 459 -4.54 -38.70 -20.38
N HIS A 460 -4.69 -40.02 -20.59
CA HIS A 460 -5.65 -40.58 -21.54
C HIS A 460 -7.09 -40.16 -21.19
N PHE A 461 -7.45 -40.19 -19.90
CA PHE A 461 -8.74 -39.70 -19.41
C PHE A 461 -8.95 -38.21 -19.73
N ILE A 462 -7.97 -37.34 -19.41
CA ILE A 462 -8.06 -35.90 -19.72
C ILE A 462 -8.25 -35.67 -21.22
N HIS A 463 -7.50 -36.38 -22.08
CA HIS A 463 -7.63 -36.26 -23.53
C HIS A 463 -9.01 -36.73 -24.03
N ARG A 464 -9.50 -37.87 -23.54
CA ARG A 464 -10.84 -38.40 -23.85
C ARG A 464 -11.95 -37.43 -23.45
N VAL A 465 -11.83 -36.82 -22.27
CA VAL A 465 -12.80 -35.83 -21.77
C VAL A 465 -12.77 -34.54 -22.59
N LYS A 466 -11.57 -33.99 -22.87
CA LYS A 466 -11.41 -32.78 -23.71
C LYS A 466 -11.85 -32.96 -25.17
N SER A 467 -11.85 -34.19 -25.67
CA SER A 467 -12.28 -34.51 -27.04
C SER A 467 -13.78 -34.79 -27.15
N SER A 468 -14.54 -34.71 -26.05
CA SER A 468 -15.99 -34.90 -26.06
C SER A 468 -16.73 -33.57 -26.24
N PRO A 469 -17.72 -33.47 -27.15
CA PRO A 469 -18.53 -32.27 -27.32
C PRO A 469 -19.48 -32.00 -26.14
N ASP A 470 -19.78 -33.02 -25.34
CA ASP A 470 -20.73 -32.92 -24.22
C ASP A 470 -20.10 -32.32 -22.95
N HIS A 471 -18.78 -32.11 -22.94
CA HIS A 471 -18.04 -31.61 -21.78
C HIS A 471 -17.83 -30.09 -21.84
N THR A 472 -18.43 -29.36 -20.90
CA THR A 472 -18.52 -27.88 -20.96
C THR A 472 -17.88 -27.12 -19.78
N ILE A 473 -17.46 -27.81 -18.71
CA ILE A 473 -16.84 -27.18 -17.53
C ILE A 473 -15.36 -27.59 -17.42
N PRO A 474 -14.44 -26.75 -16.93
CA PRO A 474 -13.03 -27.11 -16.83
C PRO A 474 -12.75 -28.32 -15.91
N LEU A 475 -11.87 -29.21 -16.38
CA LEU A 475 -11.41 -30.41 -15.67
C LEU A 475 -10.03 -30.20 -15.04
N ILE A 476 -9.94 -30.46 -13.74
CA ILE A 476 -8.71 -30.76 -13.01
C ILE A 476 -8.68 -32.28 -12.80
N ALA A 477 -7.62 -32.96 -13.25
CA ALA A 477 -7.43 -34.39 -13.03
C ALA A 477 -5.96 -34.75 -12.86
N TYR A 478 -5.62 -35.42 -11.75
CA TYR A 478 -4.27 -35.90 -11.46
C TYR A 478 -4.29 -37.02 -10.41
N ASN A 479 -3.19 -37.75 -10.29
CA ASN A 479 -2.96 -38.70 -9.22
C ASN A 479 -2.21 -38.04 -8.06
N THR A 480 -2.59 -38.38 -6.83
CA THR A 480 -1.92 -38.00 -5.58
C THR A 480 -0.76 -38.96 -5.26
N GLY A 481 -0.06 -38.69 -4.15
CA GLY A 481 1.10 -39.48 -3.71
C GLY A 481 2.39 -39.12 -4.46
N ARG A 482 3.50 -39.76 -4.08
CA ARG A 482 4.82 -39.48 -4.68
C ARG A 482 4.93 -39.95 -6.13
N LEU A 483 4.22 -41.03 -6.50
CA LEU A 483 4.18 -41.58 -7.86
C LEU A 483 3.28 -40.76 -8.80
N GLY A 484 2.26 -40.08 -8.26
CA GLY A 484 1.29 -39.30 -9.04
C GLY A 484 1.81 -37.96 -9.59
N ARG A 485 2.99 -37.51 -9.11
CA ARG A 485 3.61 -36.21 -9.46
C ARG A 485 3.73 -35.95 -10.95
N MET A 486 3.87 -36.99 -11.78
CA MET A 486 3.91 -36.84 -13.23
C MET A 486 2.60 -36.26 -13.76
N SER A 487 1.47 -36.88 -13.42
CA SER A 487 0.16 -36.35 -13.79
C SER A 487 -0.13 -34.97 -13.16
N CYS A 488 0.45 -34.62 -12.01
CA CYS A 488 0.31 -33.28 -11.43
C CYS A 488 0.95 -32.16 -12.26
N TYR A 489 2.16 -32.34 -12.82
CA TYR A 489 2.77 -31.30 -13.65
C TYR A 489 2.19 -31.26 -15.08
N LEU A 490 1.62 -32.37 -15.54
CA LEU A 490 0.90 -32.48 -16.82
C LEU A 490 -0.54 -31.94 -16.75
N ASN A 491 -1.15 -31.88 -15.55
CA ASN A 491 -2.48 -31.28 -15.37
C ASN A 491 -2.43 -29.78 -15.72
N PRO A 492 -3.37 -29.27 -16.53
CA PRO A 492 -3.24 -27.95 -17.17
C PRO A 492 -3.68 -26.77 -16.30
N ILE A 493 -4.52 -26.97 -15.28
CA ILE A 493 -5.12 -25.88 -14.49
C ILE A 493 -5.14 -26.19 -12.99
N LEU A 494 -4.83 -25.18 -12.18
CA LEU A 494 -4.91 -25.20 -10.71
C LEU A 494 -4.16 -26.38 -10.06
N SER A 495 -3.05 -26.83 -10.67
CA SER A 495 -2.24 -27.98 -10.22
C SER A 495 -1.67 -27.77 -8.82
N PRO A 496 -1.81 -28.75 -7.89
CA PRO A 496 -1.42 -28.55 -6.50
C PRO A 496 0.11 -28.55 -6.33
N VAL A 497 0.61 -27.51 -5.67
CA VAL A 497 2.04 -27.30 -5.37
C VAL A 497 2.29 -26.98 -3.90
N THR A 498 3.55 -27.11 -3.50
CA THR A 498 4.09 -26.63 -2.22
C THR A 498 5.16 -25.56 -2.46
N HIS A 499 5.67 -24.95 -1.39
CA HIS A 499 6.70 -23.91 -1.45
C HIS A 499 7.89 -24.32 -0.56
N PRO A 500 9.15 -23.97 -0.89
CA PRO A 500 10.32 -24.37 -0.10
C PRO A 500 10.24 -24.00 1.40
N LEU A 501 9.54 -22.91 1.75
CA LEU A 501 9.30 -22.57 3.16
C LEU A 501 8.40 -23.57 3.89
N VAL A 502 7.41 -24.16 3.22
CA VAL A 502 6.54 -25.18 3.84
C VAL A 502 7.37 -26.41 4.20
N ARG A 503 8.25 -26.83 3.28
CA ARG A 503 9.21 -27.92 3.51
C ARG A 503 10.21 -27.61 4.64
N ARG A 504 10.64 -26.35 4.77
CA ARG A 504 11.60 -25.88 5.79
C ARG A 504 11.00 -25.74 7.19
N LEU A 505 9.81 -25.14 7.29
CA LEU A 505 9.23 -24.67 8.55
C LEU A 505 8.12 -25.59 9.07
N ALA A 506 7.48 -26.37 8.20
CA ALA A 506 6.46 -27.34 8.54
C ALA A 506 6.82 -28.71 7.92
N PRO A 507 7.91 -29.38 8.36
CA PRO A 507 8.42 -30.60 7.72
C PRO A 507 7.39 -31.75 7.69
N ASN A 508 6.49 -31.81 8.67
CA ASN A 508 5.42 -32.81 8.76
C ASN A 508 4.16 -32.46 7.92
N CYS A 509 4.18 -31.36 7.14
CA CYS A 509 3.05 -30.95 6.30
C CYS A 509 2.82 -31.95 5.14
N PRO A 510 1.58 -32.46 4.93
CA PRO A 510 1.28 -33.35 3.80
C PRO A 510 1.66 -32.76 2.42
N SER A 511 1.54 -31.43 2.27
CA SER A 511 1.93 -30.71 1.04
C SER A 511 3.40 -30.90 0.67
N ASN A 512 4.28 -31.32 1.59
CA ASN A 512 5.68 -31.60 1.28
C ASN A 512 5.88 -32.78 0.31
N ALA A 513 4.84 -33.60 0.09
CA ALA A 513 4.83 -34.61 -0.97
C ALA A 513 4.66 -34.01 -2.38
N LEU A 514 4.10 -32.81 -2.53
CA LEU A 514 3.88 -32.11 -3.80
C LEU A 514 5.18 -31.56 -4.40
N LEU A 515 5.13 -31.19 -5.68
CA LEU A 515 6.17 -30.40 -6.36
C LEU A 515 6.09 -28.94 -5.94
N THR A 516 7.18 -28.18 -6.05
CA THR A 516 7.11 -26.71 -6.10
C THR A 516 6.79 -26.19 -7.49
N VAL A 517 6.39 -24.93 -7.63
CA VAL A 517 6.19 -24.28 -8.95
C VAL A 517 7.46 -24.42 -9.82
N GLN A 518 8.63 -24.14 -9.25
CA GLN A 518 9.91 -24.29 -9.93
C GLN A 518 10.18 -25.74 -10.38
N GLU A 519 9.85 -26.74 -9.56
CA GLU A 519 10.01 -28.15 -9.92
C GLU A 519 9.03 -28.59 -11.01
N ALA A 520 7.77 -28.12 -10.94
CA ALA A 520 6.74 -28.40 -11.93
C ALA A 520 7.06 -27.76 -13.29
N GLN A 521 7.42 -26.47 -13.32
CA GLN A 521 7.86 -25.78 -14.54
C GLN A 521 9.09 -26.47 -15.16
N LYS A 522 10.13 -26.77 -14.36
CA LYS A 522 11.29 -27.54 -14.85
C LYS A 522 10.91 -28.87 -15.47
N ALA A 523 9.94 -29.59 -14.89
CA ALA A 523 9.44 -30.84 -15.46
C ALA A 523 8.72 -30.63 -16.81
N VAL A 524 7.83 -29.63 -16.91
CA VAL A 524 7.08 -29.31 -18.14
C VAL A 524 8.01 -28.92 -19.30
N PHE A 525 9.03 -28.09 -19.05
CA PHE A 525 10.05 -27.77 -20.06
C PHE A 525 10.93 -28.98 -20.39
N SER A 526 11.30 -29.80 -19.40
CA SER A 526 12.11 -31.01 -19.63
C SER A 526 11.34 -32.13 -20.33
N SER A 527 10.01 -32.08 -20.35
CA SER A 527 9.14 -32.97 -21.12
C SER A 527 8.74 -32.40 -22.49
N PHE A 528 9.37 -31.30 -22.94
CA PHE A 528 9.15 -30.65 -24.23
C PHE A 528 7.68 -30.27 -24.51
N LEU A 529 6.91 -29.95 -23.46
CA LEU A 529 5.55 -29.40 -23.58
C LEU A 529 5.55 -27.87 -23.64
N LEU A 530 6.65 -27.26 -23.23
CA LEU A 530 6.98 -25.83 -23.34
C LEU A 530 8.43 -25.71 -23.81
N ASP A 531 8.74 -24.65 -24.55
CA ASP A 531 10.01 -24.44 -25.25
C ASP A 531 10.89 -23.37 -24.62
N GLY A 532 12.20 -23.57 -24.71
CA GLY A 532 13.17 -22.49 -24.48
C GLY A 532 12.99 -21.36 -25.50
N GLN A 533 12.93 -20.13 -25.00
CA GLN A 533 12.77 -18.91 -25.81
C GLN A 533 13.71 -17.81 -25.31
N TYR A 534 14.07 -16.87 -26.16
CA TYR A 534 14.81 -15.67 -25.77
C TYR A 534 13.97 -14.40 -25.92
N PHE A 535 14.29 -13.44 -25.06
CA PHE A 535 13.67 -12.14 -24.95
C PHE A 535 14.79 -11.07 -24.85
N GLY A 536 14.44 -9.79 -24.82
CA GLY A 536 15.42 -8.77 -24.46
C GLY A 536 14.87 -7.35 -24.36
N ILE A 537 15.74 -6.41 -24.04
CA ILE A 537 15.43 -4.97 -24.10
C ILE A 537 15.96 -4.38 -25.42
N TYR A 538 15.09 -3.69 -26.17
CA TYR A 538 15.39 -3.14 -27.50
C TYR A 538 15.34 -1.61 -27.49
N GLY A 539 16.41 -0.96 -27.94
CA GLY A 539 16.56 0.50 -28.01
C GLY A 539 17.98 0.94 -28.33
N ASN A 540 18.21 2.25 -28.46
CA ASN A 540 19.55 2.80 -28.78
C ASN A 540 20.37 3.24 -27.54
N CYS A 541 19.81 3.08 -26.33
CA CYS A 541 20.41 3.48 -25.06
C CYS A 541 20.36 2.33 -24.01
N THR A 542 20.46 1.07 -24.44
CA THR A 542 20.15 -0.11 -23.61
C THR A 542 21.34 -0.72 -22.86
N SER A 543 22.57 -0.29 -23.12
CA SER A 543 23.81 -0.94 -22.64
C SER A 543 23.98 -1.00 -21.12
N LYS A 544 23.44 -0.03 -20.37
CA LYS A 544 23.44 0.00 -18.89
C LYS A 544 22.13 -0.50 -18.25
N SER A 545 21.27 -1.20 -19.01
CA SER A 545 19.97 -1.65 -18.48
C SER A 545 20.09 -2.79 -17.46
N LEU A 546 19.32 -2.70 -16.38
CA LEU A 546 19.18 -3.76 -15.38
C LEU A 546 18.12 -4.81 -15.74
N SER A 547 17.30 -4.60 -16.78
CA SER A 547 16.27 -5.56 -17.22
C SER A 547 16.79 -6.98 -17.44
N PRO A 548 17.97 -7.22 -18.04
CA PRO A 548 18.53 -8.58 -18.16
C PRO A 548 18.84 -9.23 -16.82
N ALA A 549 19.38 -8.50 -15.84
CA ALA A 549 19.65 -9.05 -14.52
C ALA A 549 18.35 -9.45 -13.81
N MET A 550 17.34 -8.58 -13.87
CA MET A 550 16.00 -8.80 -13.30
C MET A 550 15.28 -10.00 -13.94
N HIS A 551 15.15 -10.03 -15.27
CA HIS A 551 14.39 -11.09 -15.95
C HIS A 551 15.09 -12.45 -15.93
N ASN A 552 16.42 -12.51 -16.10
CA ASN A 552 17.13 -13.80 -15.99
C ASN A 552 17.09 -14.36 -14.55
N ALA A 553 17.08 -13.51 -13.52
CA ALA A 553 16.85 -13.94 -12.14
C ALA A 553 15.43 -14.50 -11.95
N ALA A 554 14.41 -13.82 -12.48
CA ALA A 554 13.02 -14.28 -12.43
C ALA A 554 12.81 -15.62 -13.16
N PHE A 555 13.34 -15.78 -14.39
CA PHE A 555 13.28 -17.05 -15.12
C PHE A 555 13.95 -18.20 -14.34
N LYS A 556 15.13 -17.94 -13.76
CA LYS A 556 15.86 -18.91 -12.93
C LYS A 556 15.06 -19.31 -11.66
N LEU A 557 14.39 -18.35 -11.02
CA LEU A 557 13.54 -18.59 -9.85
C LEU A 557 12.32 -19.45 -10.22
N LEU A 558 11.62 -19.10 -11.30
CA LEU A 558 10.45 -19.82 -11.80
C LEU A 558 10.79 -21.18 -12.45
N GLY A 559 12.07 -21.46 -12.69
CA GLY A 559 12.53 -22.72 -13.28
C GLY A 559 12.42 -22.78 -14.80
N MET A 560 12.22 -21.63 -15.45
CA MET A 560 12.05 -21.49 -16.89
C MET A 560 13.42 -21.38 -17.59
N PRO A 561 13.66 -22.08 -18.72
CA PRO A 561 14.95 -22.08 -19.44
C PRO A 561 15.17 -20.86 -20.34
N HIS A 562 14.34 -19.81 -20.22
CA HIS A 562 14.40 -18.62 -21.06
C HIS A 562 15.66 -17.77 -20.81
N ARG A 563 16.00 -16.92 -21.78
CA ARG A 563 17.09 -15.93 -21.68
C ARG A 563 16.59 -14.53 -21.97
N TYR A 564 17.12 -13.53 -21.27
CA TYR A 564 16.84 -12.11 -21.54
C TYR A 564 18.14 -11.38 -21.88
N ASN A 565 18.18 -10.76 -23.07
CA ASN A 565 19.37 -10.16 -23.68
C ASN A 565 19.28 -8.61 -23.76
N ILE A 566 20.38 -7.97 -24.17
CA ILE A 566 20.40 -6.56 -24.58
C ILE A 566 20.46 -6.50 -26.10
N PHE A 567 19.54 -5.76 -26.71
CA PHE A 567 19.57 -5.43 -28.14
C PHE A 567 19.77 -3.91 -28.29
N LEU A 568 20.96 -3.54 -28.75
CA LEU A 568 21.39 -2.14 -28.90
C LEU A 568 21.41 -1.78 -30.39
N HIS A 569 20.37 -1.10 -30.88
CA HIS A 569 20.19 -0.78 -32.30
C HIS A 569 19.60 0.61 -32.51
N GLU A 570 19.97 1.24 -33.63
CA GLU A 570 19.56 2.61 -34.00
C GLU A 570 18.29 2.66 -34.86
N SER A 571 17.96 1.56 -35.57
CA SER A 571 16.67 1.39 -36.27
C SER A 571 15.78 0.36 -35.56
N MET A 572 14.53 0.24 -36.00
CA MET A 572 13.62 -0.85 -35.64
C MET A 572 13.72 -2.05 -36.59
N ASP A 573 14.40 -1.93 -37.73
CA ASP A 573 14.40 -3.00 -38.74
C ASP A 573 15.01 -4.31 -38.20
N GLN A 574 16.02 -4.22 -37.35
CA GLN A 574 16.63 -5.39 -36.70
C GLN A 574 15.67 -6.08 -35.72
N LEU A 575 14.68 -5.37 -35.14
CA LEU A 575 13.61 -6.00 -34.36
C LEU A 575 12.74 -6.90 -35.23
N PHE A 576 12.47 -6.51 -36.47
CA PHE A 576 11.71 -7.32 -37.43
C PHE A 576 12.52 -8.49 -38.01
N GLU A 577 13.85 -8.47 -37.91
CA GLU A 577 14.66 -9.67 -38.13
C GLU A 577 14.60 -10.63 -36.92
N LEU A 578 14.65 -10.12 -35.68
CA LEU A 578 14.47 -10.94 -34.47
C LEU A 578 13.09 -11.62 -34.41
N ILE A 579 12.03 -10.95 -34.85
CA ILE A 579 10.65 -11.46 -34.90
C ILE A 579 10.48 -12.68 -35.84
N LYS A 580 11.39 -12.89 -36.79
CA LYS A 580 11.40 -14.06 -37.68
C LYS A 580 12.00 -15.32 -37.03
N ASP A 581 12.68 -15.19 -35.89
CA ASP A 581 13.18 -16.34 -35.14
C ASP A 581 12.03 -16.95 -34.33
N ASN A 582 11.70 -18.21 -34.63
CA ASN A 582 10.64 -18.96 -33.95
C ASN A 582 10.84 -19.10 -32.42
N THR A 583 12.03 -18.80 -31.90
CA THR A 583 12.37 -18.84 -30.47
C THR A 583 12.42 -17.45 -29.81
N PHE A 584 12.16 -16.36 -30.54
CA PHE A 584 12.01 -15.03 -29.96
C PHE A 584 10.61 -14.86 -29.34
N GLY A 585 10.53 -14.75 -28.01
CA GLY A 585 9.25 -14.61 -27.30
C GLY A 585 8.71 -13.18 -27.23
N GLY A 586 9.54 -12.17 -27.50
CA GLY A 586 9.18 -10.75 -27.40
C GLY A 586 10.26 -9.88 -26.75
N ALA A 587 9.96 -8.59 -26.56
CA ALA A 587 10.94 -7.63 -26.03
C ALA A 587 10.32 -6.49 -25.20
N SER A 588 11.11 -5.93 -24.29
CA SER A 588 10.81 -4.63 -23.69
C SER A 588 11.32 -3.53 -24.62
N ILE A 589 10.43 -2.66 -25.07
CA ILE A 589 10.73 -1.57 -26.00
C ILE A 589 11.05 -0.31 -25.20
N THR A 590 12.20 0.31 -25.45
CA THR A 590 12.60 1.58 -24.80
C THR A 590 12.80 2.71 -25.82
N ALA A 591 13.33 3.84 -25.38
CA ALA A 591 13.60 4.98 -26.24
C ALA A 591 14.56 4.62 -27.40
N PRO A 592 14.34 5.16 -28.62
CA PRO A 592 13.27 6.09 -29.01
C PRO A 592 11.96 5.40 -29.44
N PHE A 593 11.90 4.07 -29.49
CA PHE A 593 10.93 3.32 -30.30
C PHE A 593 9.53 3.13 -29.69
N LYS A 594 9.31 3.47 -28.41
CA LYS A 594 8.03 3.24 -27.70
C LYS A 594 6.77 3.75 -28.43
N THR A 595 6.87 4.84 -29.19
CA THR A 595 5.77 5.35 -30.04
C THR A 595 5.87 4.86 -31.49
N ALA A 596 7.10 4.74 -32.01
CA ALA A 596 7.36 4.39 -33.41
C ALA A 596 6.99 2.94 -33.77
N ILE A 597 6.94 2.03 -32.80
CA ILE A 597 6.52 0.63 -33.03
C ILE A 597 5.01 0.50 -33.30
N ILE A 598 4.17 1.42 -32.81
CA ILE A 598 2.70 1.29 -32.82
C ILE A 598 2.10 1.00 -34.22
N PRO A 599 2.51 1.67 -35.32
CA PRO A 599 1.99 1.38 -36.67
C PRO A 599 2.42 0.04 -37.28
N ARG A 600 3.11 -0.81 -36.51
CA ARG A 600 3.64 -2.11 -36.92
C ARG A 600 3.13 -3.26 -36.03
N LEU A 601 2.07 -3.02 -35.27
CA LEU A 601 1.45 -3.97 -34.34
C LEU A 601 0.01 -4.24 -34.77
N ASP A 602 -0.37 -5.51 -34.82
CA ASP A 602 -1.72 -5.94 -35.18
C ASP A 602 -2.71 -5.71 -34.02
N PHE A 603 -2.23 -5.86 -32.79
CA PHE A 603 -3.02 -5.73 -31.57
C PHE A 603 -2.33 -4.84 -30.51
N LEU A 604 -3.15 -4.18 -29.69
CA LEU A 604 -2.73 -3.31 -28.61
C LEU A 604 -3.65 -3.49 -27.39
N SER A 605 -3.12 -3.44 -26.18
CA SER A 605 -3.95 -3.31 -24.97
C SER A 605 -4.64 -1.94 -24.92
N GLU A 606 -5.76 -1.82 -24.21
CA GLU A 606 -6.47 -0.53 -24.07
C GLU A 606 -5.61 0.51 -23.35
N GLU A 607 -4.75 0.09 -22.43
CA GLU A 607 -3.72 0.90 -21.76
C GLU A 607 -2.72 1.45 -22.78
N ALA A 608 -2.23 0.59 -23.69
CA ALA A 608 -1.26 0.99 -24.72
C ALA A 608 -1.87 1.95 -25.75
N LYS A 609 -3.13 1.72 -26.15
CA LYS A 609 -3.91 2.65 -26.99
C LYS A 609 -4.12 4.00 -26.28
N ALA A 610 -4.56 3.97 -25.02
CA ALA A 610 -4.81 5.17 -24.23
C ALA A 610 -3.54 6.00 -24.00
N ILE A 611 -2.45 5.37 -23.56
CA ILE A 611 -1.15 6.02 -23.32
C ILE A 611 -0.49 6.46 -24.63
N GLY A 612 -0.75 5.78 -25.75
CA GLY A 612 -0.15 6.06 -27.05
C GLY A 612 1.35 5.73 -27.11
N ALA A 613 1.80 4.77 -26.29
CA ALA A 613 3.17 4.27 -26.26
C ALA A 613 3.21 2.82 -25.74
N VAL A 614 3.94 1.95 -26.43
CA VAL A 614 4.17 0.55 -26.08
C VAL A 614 5.55 0.40 -25.43
N ASN A 615 5.65 -0.33 -24.33
CA ASN A 615 6.95 -0.69 -23.72
C ASN A 615 7.17 -2.22 -23.64
N THR A 616 6.16 -3.02 -23.98
CA THR A 616 6.19 -4.48 -23.92
C THR A 616 5.62 -5.04 -25.21
N LEU A 617 6.44 -5.77 -25.97
CA LEU A 617 6.08 -6.47 -27.19
C LEU A 617 5.98 -7.97 -26.92
N LEU A 618 4.86 -8.58 -27.31
CA LEU A 618 4.66 -10.03 -27.33
C LEU A 618 4.43 -10.52 -28.76
N CYS A 619 5.06 -11.66 -29.10
CA CYS A 619 4.85 -12.33 -30.37
C CYS A 619 3.67 -13.32 -30.23
N LEU A 620 2.69 -13.24 -31.13
CA LEU A 620 1.52 -14.12 -31.18
C LEU A 620 1.68 -15.17 -32.29
N LYS A 621 1.13 -16.37 -32.04
CA LYS A 621 1.20 -17.51 -32.96
C LYS A 621 -0.02 -17.65 -33.86
N GLU A 622 -1.14 -17.11 -33.41
CA GLU A 622 -2.37 -16.97 -34.18
C GLU A 622 -2.74 -15.48 -34.29
N PRO A 623 -3.50 -15.08 -35.33
CA PRO A 623 -3.99 -13.70 -35.47
C PRO A 623 -5.22 -13.46 -34.56
N THR A 624 -5.11 -13.87 -33.29
CA THR A 624 -6.19 -13.89 -32.30
C THR A 624 -5.66 -13.39 -30.95
N MET A 625 -6.52 -12.72 -30.17
CA MET A 625 -6.16 -12.28 -28.81
C MET A 625 -5.94 -13.46 -27.86
N ASP A 626 -6.60 -14.60 -28.11
CA ASP A 626 -6.46 -15.82 -27.31
C ASP A 626 -5.04 -16.41 -27.37
N SER A 627 -4.27 -16.10 -28.43
CA SER A 627 -2.86 -16.51 -28.53
C SER A 627 -1.95 -15.89 -27.46
N LEU A 628 -2.44 -14.89 -26.69
CA LEU A 628 -1.80 -14.47 -25.43
C LEU A 628 -1.68 -15.59 -24.38
N LEU A 629 -2.37 -16.72 -24.56
CA LEU A 629 -2.32 -17.90 -23.71
C LEU A 629 -1.30 -18.95 -24.18
N ASP A 630 -0.77 -18.85 -25.41
CA ASP A 630 0.21 -19.81 -25.99
C ASP A 630 1.66 -19.53 -25.58
N ARG A 631 1.82 -19.16 -24.30
CA ARG A 631 3.07 -18.75 -23.69
C ARG A 631 4.09 -19.89 -23.67
N ASN A 632 5.36 -19.50 -23.64
CA ASN A 632 6.48 -20.40 -23.43
C ASN A 632 6.52 -21.54 -24.46
N THR A 633 6.11 -21.29 -25.70
CA THR A 633 6.18 -22.26 -26.80
C THR A 633 6.76 -21.59 -28.05
N ALA A 634 7.61 -22.29 -28.79
CA ALA A 634 8.30 -21.78 -29.97
C ALA A 634 7.46 -22.00 -31.24
N GLY A 635 7.60 -21.13 -32.23
CA GLY A 635 6.84 -21.19 -33.48
C GLY A 635 6.88 -19.85 -34.24
N PRO A 636 6.41 -19.81 -35.49
CA PRO A 636 6.42 -18.60 -36.29
C PRO A 636 5.52 -17.51 -35.67
N THR A 637 6.03 -16.28 -35.61
CA THR A 637 5.23 -15.11 -35.25
C THR A 637 4.26 -14.79 -36.38
N VAL A 638 2.96 -14.81 -36.10
CA VAL A 638 1.89 -14.52 -37.07
C VAL A 638 1.26 -13.13 -36.83
N ALA A 639 1.28 -12.65 -35.59
CA ALA A 639 0.82 -11.31 -35.22
C ALA A 639 1.63 -10.75 -34.03
N LEU A 640 1.53 -9.45 -33.77
CA LEU A 640 2.25 -8.74 -32.72
C LEU A 640 1.29 -7.99 -31.79
N PHE A 641 1.50 -8.13 -30.47
CA PHE A 641 0.74 -7.44 -29.44
C PHE A 641 1.61 -6.45 -28.65
N GLY A 642 1.14 -5.21 -28.51
CA GLY A 642 1.77 -4.17 -27.70
C GLY A 642 1.02 -3.86 -26.40
N GLU A 643 1.73 -3.91 -25.28
CA GLU A 643 1.25 -3.48 -23.96
C GLU A 643 2.09 -2.30 -23.42
N ASN A 644 1.52 -1.54 -22.49
CA ASN A 644 2.26 -0.60 -21.66
C ASN A 644 2.22 -1.04 -20.20
N THR A 645 3.39 -1.24 -19.61
CA THR A 645 3.59 -1.59 -18.19
C THR A 645 4.25 -0.46 -17.38
N ASP A 646 4.62 0.67 -18.00
CA ASP A 646 5.18 1.84 -17.32
C ASP A 646 4.17 2.41 -16.30
N TRP A 647 2.90 2.48 -16.70
CA TRP A 647 1.82 2.97 -15.84
C TRP A 647 1.54 2.03 -14.66
N ILE A 648 1.73 0.71 -14.83
CA ILE A 648 1.58 -0.29 -13.77
C ILE A 648 2.58 -0.02 -12.65
N GLY A 649 3.84 0.30 -13.00
CA GLY A 649 4.86 0.71 -12.05
C GLY A 649 4.45 1.98 -11.29
N ILE A 650 4.14 3.06 -12.01
CA ILE A 650 3.76 4.36 -11.41
C ILE A 650 2.53 4.22 -10.51
N HIS A 651 1.48 3.57 -11.00
CA HIS A 651 0.26 3.30 -10.24
C HIS A 651 0.55 2.44 -9.00
N THR A 652 1.39 1.42 -9.10
CA THR A 652 1.71 0.55 -7.95
C THR A 652 2.52 1.29 -6.89
N CYS A 653 3.50 2.10 -7.27
CA CYS A 653 4.26 2.93 -6.32
C CYS A 653 3.36 3.93 -5.59
N VAL A 654 2.58 4.72 -6.32
CA VAL A 654 1.65 5.69 -5.72
C VAL A 654 0.57 4.98 -4.89
N GLN A 655 -0.02 3.90 -5.40
CA GLN A 655 -1.03 3.12 -4.67
C GLN A 655 -0.47 2.45 -3.43
N ARG A 656 0.82 2.05 -3.38
CA ARG A 656 1.45 1.47 -2.18
C ARG A 656 1.81 2.53 -1.14
N ASN A 657 2.20 3.74 -1.55
CA ASN A 657 2.76 4.74 -0.62
C ASN A 657 1.75 5.82 -0.16
N LEU A 658 0.60 6.00 -0.84
CA LEU A 658 -0.43 6.94 -0.36
C LEU A 658 -1.04 6.54 1.00
N SER A 659 -0.97 7.41 2.01
CA SER A 659 -1.65 7.22 3.30
C SER A 659 -3.19 7.27 3.14
N PRO A 660 -4.00 6.60 4.01
CA PRO A 660 -5.46 6.60 3.92
C PRO A 660 -6.12 7.99 4.11
N ILE A 661 -5.42 8.96 4.72
CA ILE A 661 -5.88 10.36 4.75
C ILE A 661 -5.75 11.02 3.36
N ASN A 662 -4.74 10.63 2.59
CA ASN A 662 -4.51 10.99 1.18
C ASN A 662 -5.12 9.99 0.18
N ALA A 663 -5.93 9.02 0.63
CA ALA A 663 -6.64 8.10 -0.26
C ALA A 663 -7.40 8.90 -1.34
N VAL A 664 -7.33 8.45 -2.58
CA VAL A 664 -7.76 9.27 -3.73
C VAL A 664 -9.25 9.57 -3.65
N ARG A 665 -9.57 10.87 -3.63
CA ARG A 665 -10.92 11.42 -3.53
C ARG A 665 -11.18 12.36 -4.70
N ARG A 666 -12.43 12.77 -4.89
CA ARG A 666 -12.84 13.75 -5.92
C ARG A 666 -12.11 15.11 -5.86
N ARG A 667 -11.46 15.44 -4.74
CA ARG A 667 -10.64 16.66 -4.55
C ARG A 667 -9.13 16.38 -4.43
N THR A 668 -8.67 15.18 -4.78
CA THR A 668 -7.24 14.85 -4.85
C THR A 668 -6.64 15.45 -6.12
N THR A 669 -5.52 16.13 -5.95
CA THR A 669 -4.76 16.75 -7.05
C THR A 669 -3.44 16.00 -7.27
N GLY A 670 -3.13 15.70 -8.53
CA GLY A 670 -1.84 15.16 -8.95
C GLY A 670 -1.07 16.15 -9.82
N LEU A 671 0.25 16.19 -9.68
CA LEU A 671 1.17 17.00 -10.49
C LEU A 671 2.10 16.10 -11.31
N ILE A 672 2.25 16.39 -12.60
CA ILE A 672 3.20 15.71 -13.51
C ILE A 672 4.25 16.72 -13.98
N ILE A 673 5.53 16.37 -13.83
CA ILE A 673 6.65 17.16 -14.34
C ILE A 673 7.14 16.54 -15.65
N GLY A 674 7.09 17.30 -16.74
CA GLY A 674 7.44 16.86 -18.09
C GLY A 674 6.24 16.37 -18.91
N ALA A 675 6.41 16.34 -20.24
CA ALA A 675 5.37 15.90 -21.20
C ALA A 675 5.87 14.81 -22.18
N GLY A 676 6.84 13.98 -21.75
CA GLY A 676 7.37 12.86 -22.53
C GLY A 676 6.49 11.60 -22.50
N GLY A 677 6.98 10.49 -23.05
CA GLY A 677 6.26 9.20 -23.03
C GLY A 677 5.91 8.72 -21.61
N MET A 678 6.84 8.89 -20.65
CA MET A 678 6.58 8.58 -19.23
C MET A 678 5.45 9.44 -18.65
N ALA A 679 5.30 10.69 -19.09
CA ALA A 679 4.22 11.57 -18.62
C ALA A 679 2.83 11.12 -19.10
N ARG A 680 2.74 10.43 -20.25
CA ARG A 680 1.49 9.82 -20.73
C ARG A 680 1.12 8.60 -19.90
N ALA A 681 2.11 7.77 -19.54
CA ALA A 681 1.92 6.68 -18.58
C ALA A 681 1.57 7.18 -17.17
N ALA A 682 2.16 8.29 -16.71
CA ALA A 682 1.83 8.94 -15.45
C ALA A 682 0.40 9.50 -15.43
N ALA A 683 -0.01 10.23 -16.47
CA ALA A 683 -1.37 10.75 -16.60
C ALA A 683 -2.41 9.62 -16.57
N TYR A 684 -2.15 8.53 -17.30
CA TYR A 684 -3.00 7.35 -17.29
C TYR A 684 -3.02 6.65 -15.91
N ALA A 685 -1.88 6.52 -15.24
CA ALA A 685 -1.80 5.99 -13.89
C ALA A 685 -2.61 6.83 -12.88
N LEU A 686 -2.54 8.16 -12.94
CA LEU A 686 -3.34 9.05 -12.09
C LEU A 686 -4.85 8.94 -12.39
N ILE A 687 -5.24 8.84 -13.67
CA ILE A 687 -6.65 8.60 -14.06
C ILE A 687 -7.12 7.23 -13.52
N ARG A 688 -6.33 6.16 -13.69
CA ARG A 688 -6.62 4.81 -13.17
C ARG A 688 -6.68 4.78 -11.64
N LEU A 689 -5.93 5.64 -10.94
CA LEU A 689 -6.03 5.84 -9.49
C LEU A 689 -7.29 6.63 -9.06
N GLY A 690 -8.05 7.22 -10.00
CA GLY A 690 -9.26 8.01 -9.73
C GLY A 690 -9.02 9.50 -9.52
N VAL A 691 -7.82 10.02 -9.79
CA VAL A 691 -7.47 11.45 -9.63
C VAL A 691 -8.26 12.28 -10.65
N LYS A 692 -9.08 13.24 -10.16
CA LYS A 692 -9.95 14.08 -11.00
C LYS A 692 -9.33 15.43 -11.39
N THR A 693 -8.21 15.82 -10.80
CA THR A 693 -7.50 17.07 -11.11
C THR A 693 -6.02 16.78 -11.32
N ILE A 694 -5.53 16.97 -12.55
CA ILE A 694 -4.15 16.69 -12.95
C ILE A 694 -3.51 17.95 -13.54
N LEU A 695 -2.42 18.40 -12.94
CA LEU A 695 -1.64 19.54 -13.41
C LEU A 695 -0.36 19.06 -14.07
N ILE A 696 0.05 19.74 -15.14
CA ILE A 696 1.25 19.41 -15.92
C ILE A 696 2.14 20.64 -16.00
N HIS A 697 3.39 20.50 -15.57
CA HIS A 697 4.43 21.52 -15.78
C HIS A 697 5.48 20.97 -16.74
N ASN A 698 5.78 21.66 -17.84
CA ASN A 698 6.77 21.23 -18.83
C ASN A 698 7.37 22.41 -19.60
N ARG A 699 8.70 22.45 -19.72
CA ARG A 699 9.50 23.52 -20.37
C ARG A 699 9.01 23.96 -21.76
N THR A 700 8.28 23.11 -22.48
CA THR A 700 7.69 23.44 -23.79
C THR A 700 6.18 23.22 -23.72
N ARG A 701 5.40 24.30 -23.55
CA ARG A 701 3.95 24.26 -23.34
C ARG A 701 3.19 23.44 -24.38
N SER A 702 3.52 23.56 -25.67
CA SER A 702 2.85 22.82 -26.75
C SER A 702 2.87 21.29 -26.55
N ARG A 703 3.94 20.72 -25.98
CA ARG A 703 4.02 19.27 -25.69
C ARG A 703 3.07 18.83 -24.57
N ALA A 704 2.81 19.70 -23.59
CA ALA A 704 1.80 19.45 -22.57
C ALA A 704 0.38 19.58 -23.17
N GLU A 705 0.16 20.55 -24.05
CA GLU A 705 -1.11 20.66 -24.78
C GLU A 705 -1.36 19.47 -25.72
N GLU A 706 -0.34 18.92 -26.38
CA GLU A 706 -0.43 17.69 -27.17
C GLU A 706 -0.84 16.47 -26.32
N LEU A 707 -0.28 16.35 -25.11
CA LEU A 707 -0.62 15.30 -24.15
C LEU A 707 -2.09 15.42 -23.72
N ILE A 708 -2.56 16.61 -23.37
CA ILE A 708 -3.97 16.85 -22.99
C ILE A 708 -4.91 16.54 -24.18
N LYS A 709 -4.58 17.06 -25.37
CA LYS A 709 -5.35 16.84 -26.62
C LYS A 709 -5.46 15.35 -27.00
N GLN A 710 -4.57 14.47 -26.52
CA GLN A 710 -4.68 13.02 -26.72
C GLN A 710 -5.83 12.42 -25.89
N PHE A 711 -5.83 12.64 -24.56
CA PHE A 711 -6.87 12.13 -23.67
C PHE A 711 -8.25 12.75 -24.00
N ASP A 712 -8.29 14.04 -24.31
CA ASP A 712 -9.51 14.74 -24.77
C ASP A 712 -10.12 14.13 -26.05
N ARG A 713 -9.29 13.58 -26.95
CA ARG A 713 -9.74 12.96 -28.21
C ARG A 713 -10.26 11.55 -27.99
N GLN A 714 -9.57 10.75 -27.17
CA GLN A 714 -9.99 9.37 -26.88
C GLN A 714 -11.39 9.33 -26.26
N HIS A 715 -11.66 10.20 -25.28
CA HIS A 715 -12.99 10.32 -24.67
C HIS A 715 -14.12 10.72 -25.63
N LYS A 716 -13.83 11.31 -26.79
CA LYS A 716 -14.83 11.62 -27.84
C LYS A 716 -15.15 10.45 -28.75
N ASN A 717 -14.26 9.46 -28.84
CA ASN A 717 -14.50 8.24 -29.62
C ASN A 717 -15.30 7.22 -28.78
N ASP A 718 -14.97 7.06 -27.49
CA ASP A 718 -15.69 6.17 -26.55
C ASP A 718 -17.17 6.54 -26.35
N SER A 719 -17.56 7.77 -26.72
CA SER A 719 -18.94 8.29 -26.59
C SER A 719 -19.68 8.38 -27.94
N GLY A 720 -19.17 7.69 -28.97
CA GLY A 720 -19.49 7.95 -30.38
C GLY A 720 -20.31 6.91 -31.16
N GLU A 721 -20.97 5.93 -30.53
CA GLU A 721 -21.78 4.93 -31.28
C GLU A 721 -23.08 4.47 -30.61
N THR A 722 -23.81 5.38 -29.96
CA THR A 722 -25.22 5.16 -29.56
C THR A 722 -26.17 5.84 -30.55
N THR A 723 -27.06 5.08 -31.19
CA THR A 723 -28.03 5.63 -32.16
C THR A 723 -28.98 6.62 -31.51
N ALA A 724 -29.19 7.77 -32.15
CA ALA A 724 -30.01 8.86 -31.63
C ALA A 724 -31.51 8.49 -31.56
N ASN A 725 -31.95 8.02 -30.39
CA ASN A 725 -33.31 8.12 -29.86
C ASN A 725 -33.34 7.53 -28.43
N ASP A 726 -33.01 8.33 -27.42
CA ASP A 726 -33.53 8.10 -26.07
C ASP A 726 -33.55 9.39 -25.23
N ILE A 727 -34.32 9.38 -24.15
CA ILE A 727 -34.81 10.58 -23.44
C ILE A 727 -33.72 11.26 -22.59
N GLU A 728 -33.80 12.59 -22.48
CA GLU A 728 -32.95 13.42 -21.61
C GLU A 728 -33.05 12.98 -20.14
N ILE A 729 -32.02 12.28 -19.66
CA ILE A 729 -31.75 12.05 -18.24
C ILE A 729 -30.50 12.86 -17.88
N GLU A 730 -30.64 13.85 -16.98
CA GLU A 730 -29.55 14.73 -16.53
C GLU A 730 -28.55 14.02 -15.57
N SER A 731 -28.05 12.83 -15.93
CA SER A 731 -27.15 12.01 -15.12
C SER A 731 -25.67 12.42 -15.23
N GLY A 732 -25.40 13.72 -15.09
CA GLY A 732 -24.11 14.26 -14.59
C GLY A 732 -22.88 14.14 -15.50
N SER A 733 -22.54 15.25 -16.17
CA SER A 733 -21.28 15.46 -16.92
C SER A 733 -20.01 15.53 -16.03
N HIS A 734 -20.07 15.11 -14.77
CA HIS A 734 -19.19 15.55 -13.68
C HIS A 734 -18.07 14.57 -13.27
N ASP A 735 -17.92 13.39 -13.89
CA ASP A 735 -16.90 12.41 -13.47
C ASP A 735 -15.61 12.41 -14.33
N ARG A 736 -15.45 13.39 -15.23
CA ARG A 736 -14.28 13.50 -16.11
C ARG A 736 -13.04 14.00 -15.36
N PRO A 737 -11.82 13.51 -15.66
CA PRO A 737 -10.59 14.13 -15.18
C PRO A 737 -10.39 15.50 -15.83
N SER A 738 -9.93 16.47 -15.06
CA SER A 738 -9.58 17.81 -15.51
C SER A 738 -8.06 17.97 -15.61
N PHE A 739 -7.60 18.52 -16.74
CA PHE A 739 -6.18 18.82 -16.97
C PHE A 739 -5.94 20.32 -16.99
N ARG A 740 -4.85 20.78 -16.36
CA ARG A 740 -4.32 22.15 -16.49
C ARG A 740 -2.82 22.16 -16.70
N ILE A 741 -2.31 23.26 -17.28
CA ILE A 741 -0.87 23.49 -17.46
C ILE A 741 -0.45 24.63 -16.54
N ILE A 742 0.62 24.41 -15.76
CA ILE A 742 1.33 25.48 -15.05
C ILE A 742 2.52 25.90 -15.93
N SER A 743 2.63 27.18 -16.24
CA SER A 743 3.50 27.67 -17.33
C SER A 743 4.93 27.93 -16.86
N SER A 744 5.10 28.61 -15.73
CA SER A 744 6.40 28.71 -15.04
C SER A 744 6.41 27.93 -13.72
N ARG A 745 7.57 27.90 -13.04
CA ARG A 745 7.69 27.46 -11.64
C ARG A 745 7.38 28.59 -10.65
N ASP A 746 7.59 29.83 -11.10
CA ASP A 746 7.28 31.06 -10.36
C ASP A 746 5.77 31.36 -10.33
N ASP A 747 4.96 30.61 -11.10
CA ASP A 747 3.51 30.70 -11.07
C ASP A 747 2.98 30.37 -9.66
N ALA A 748 2.11 31.24 -9.14
CA ALA A 748 1.33 30.94 -7.95
C ALA A 748 0.45 29.70 -8.18
N TRP A 749 0.29 28.86 -7.14
CA TRP A 749 -0.58 27.69 -7.25
C TRP A 749 -2.06 28.14 -7.40
N PRO A 750 -2.86 27.55 -8.31
CA PRO A 750 -4.23 28.02 -8.55
C PRO A 750 -5.12 27.91 -7.30
N GLU A 751 -5.69 29.02 -6.85
CA GLU A 751 -6.50 29.11 -5.63
C GLU A 751 -7.74 28.20 -5.62
N ASP A 752 -8.27 27.85 -6.81
CA ASP A 752 -9.42 26.96 -6.97
C ASP A 752 -9.07 25.46 -6.91
N ILE A 753 -7.80 25.12 -6.69
CA ILE A 753 -7.28 23.75 -6.72
C ILE A 753 -6.45 23.45 -5.46
N ASN A 754 -6.80 22.36 -4.77
CA ASN A 754 -5.99 21.83 -3.67
C ASN A 754 -4.54 21.56 -4.11
N LEU A 755 -3.59 21.86 -3.22
CA LEU A 755 -2.17 21.49 -3.37
C LEU A 755 -2.01 19.98 -3.65
N PRO A 756 -0.98 19.58 -4.42
CA PRO A 756 -0.84 18.21 -4.88
C PRO A 756 -0.53 17.28 -3.70
N THR A 757 -1.21 16.13 -3.65
CA THR A 757 -0.86 15.02 -2.73
C THR A 757 -0.16 13.88 -3.46
N ILE A 758 0.03 14.01 -4.79
CA ILE A 758 0.77 13.09 -5.64
C ILE A 758 1.61 13.93 -6.61
N VAL A 759 2.91 13.64 -6.72
CA VAL A 759 3.83 14.24 -7.69
C VAL A 759 4.49 13.11 -8.48
N VAL A 760 4.55 13.23 -9.80
CA VAL A 760 5.24 12.27 -10.68
C VAL A 760 6.20 13.02 -11.60
N SER A 761 7.49 12.98 -11.29
CA SER A 761 8.51 13.50 -12.20
C SER A 761 8.75 12.53 -13.36
N CYS A 762 8.58 13.01 -14.59
CA CYS A 762 8.76 12.26 -15.83
C CYS A 762 9.89 12.85 -16.70
N VAL A 763 10.75 13.67 -16.10
CA VAL A 763 11.93 14.26 -16.74
C VAL A 763 13.12 13.32 -16.55
N ALA A 764 13.83 13.02 -17.64
CA ALA A 764 15.01 12.16 -17.57
C ALA A 764 16.21 12.95 -17.03
N THR A 765 16.65 12.60 -15.82
CA THR A 765 17.95 12.99 -15.29
C THR A 765 19.03 12.11 -15.93
N ARG A 766 19.96 12.72 -16.66
CA ARG A 766 21.23 12.09 -17.06
C ARG A 766 22.35 12.85 -16.38
N GLU A 767 23.27 12.13 -15.77
CA GLU A 767 24.56 12.70 -15.44
C GLU A 767 25.39 12.80 -16.72
N ILE A 768 25.81 14.02 -17.04
CA ILE A 768 26.79 14.31 -18.08
C ILE A 768 27.87 15.13 -17.37
N ASP A 769 29.08 14.59 -17.33
CA ASP A 769 30.26 15.22 -16.71
C ASP A 769 30.01 15.73 -15.28
N GLY A 770 29.31 14.90 -14.49
CA GLY A 770 28.94 15.19 -13.10
C GLY A 770 27.71 16.09 -12.91
N GLN A 771 27.27 16.83 -13.92
CA GLN A 771 26.08 17.69 -13.84
C GLN A 771 24.79 16.95 -14.25
N CYS A 772 23.67 17.33 -13.64
CA CYS A 772 22.37 16.76 -13.98
C CYS A 772 21.77 17.47 -15.19
N SER A 773 21.40 16.74 -16.23
CA SER A 773 20.86 17.29 -17.49
C SER A 773 19.49 18.00 -17.38
N ALA A 774 18.86 17.99 -16.21
CA ALA A 774 17.60 18.67 -15.96
C ALA A 774 17.43 19.00 -14.47
N ASP A 775 17.08 20.25 -14.17
CA ASP A 775 16.59 20.67 -12.87
C ASP A 775 15.23 20.00 -12.57
N THR A 776 15.17 19.22 -11.50
CA THR A 776 13.97 18.51 -11.01
C THR A 776 13.39 19.10 -9.73
N SER A 777 13.87 20.26 -9.27
CA SER A 777 13.31 20.96 -8.10
C SER A 777 11.83 21.31 -8.31
N LEU A 778 11.12 21.49 -7.20
CA LEU A 778 9.78 22.05 -7.17
C LEU A 778 9.74 23.23 -6.20
N PRO A 779 8.92 24.26 -6.47
CA PRO A 779 8.70 25.34 -5.52
C PRO A 779 8.11 24.85 -4.19
N GLU A 780 8.59 25.36 -3.07
CA GLU A 780 8.11 24.99 -1.73
C GLU A 780 6.60 25.22 -1.56
N HIS A 781 6.04 26.28 -2.16
CA HIS A 781 4.60 26.55 -2.11
C HIS A 781 3.77 25.49 -2.83
N TRP A 782 4.32 24.78 -3.82
CA TRP A 782 3.66 23.63 -4.46
C TRP A 782 3.75 22.36 -3.61
N LEU A 783 4.71 22.25 -2.69
CA LEU A 783 4.89 21.10 -1.78
C LEU A 783 4.21 21.29 -0.42
N SER A 784 3.71 22.50 -0.15
CA SER A 784 3.09 22.93 1.13
C SER A 784 1.72 22.27 1.44
N SER A 785 1.44 21.09 0.89
CA SER A 785 0.19 20.36 1.12
C SER A 785 0.15 19.83 2.57
N PRO A 786 -0.82 20.25 3.42
CA PRO A 786 -0.83 19.93 4.85
C PRO A 786 -1.09 18.46 5.16
N THR A 787 -1.49 17.65 4.18
CA THR A 787 -1.56 16.19 4.30
C THR A 787 -0.61 15.46 3.36
N GLY A 788 0.02 16.14 2.39
CA GLY A 788 0.87 15.53 1.36
C GLY A 788 2.13 14.84 1.91
N GLY A 789 2.85 14.14 1.02
CA GLY A 789 4.03 13.34 1.39
C GLY A 789 5.19 14.14 2.00
N VAL A 790 6.22 13.43 2.47
CA VAL A 790 7.27 13.99 3.31
C VAL A 790 8.63 13.88 2.62
N ALA A 791 9.11 15.02 2.11
CA ALA A 791 10.53 15.18 1.81
C ALA A 791 11.29 15.45 3.12
N ILE A 792 12.19 14.54 3.48
CA ILE A 792 13.23 14.79 4.49
C ILE A 792 14.57 14.47 3.85
N GLU A 793 15.46 15.46 3.86
CA GLU A 793 16.76 15.38 3.21
C GLU A 793 17.88 15.28 4.27
N PRO A 794 18.88 14.40 4.07
CA PRO A 794 20.02 14.28 4.98
C PRO A 794 20.91 15.52 4.90
N ALA A 795 21.25 16.06 6.06
CA ALA A 795 22.27 17.09 6.22
C ALA A 795 23.31 16.70 7.28
N ILE A 796 24.43 17.43 7.31
CA ILE A 796 25.52 17.23 8.27
C ILE A 796 26.19 18.56 8.58
N LEU A 797 26.64 18.77 9.82
CA LEU A 797 27.49 19.92 10.16
C LEU A 797 28.91 19.70 9.65
N SER A 798 29.52 20.72 9.03
CA SER A 798 30.89 20.63 8.51
C SER A 798 31.90 20.20 9.59
N ALA A 799 31.79 20.73 10.81
CA ALA A 799 32.64 20.32 11.94
C ALA A 799 32.51 18.83 12.31
N SER A 800 31.34 18.22 12.10
CA SER A 800 31.09 16.80 12.38
C SER A 800 31.89 15.86 11.47
N LEU A 801 32.46 16.40 10.38
CA LEU A 801 33.40 15.75 9.47
C LEU A 801 34.88 16.05 9.82
N GLY A 802 35.15 16.57 11.02
CA GLY A 802 36.50 16.87 11.53
C GLY A 802 36.74 18.35 11.80
N ARG A 803 37.70 18.67 12.68
CA ARG A 803 38.04 20.07 13.02
C ARG A 803 38.81 20.78 11.90
N ALA A 804 38.58 22.08 11.73
CA ALA A 804 39.07 22.86 10.59
C ALA A 804 40.59 23.08 10.58
N TRP A 805 41.25 22.98 11.74
CA TRP A 805 42.71 23.07 11.86
C TRP A 805 43.46 21.77 11.52
N LEU A 806 42.74 20.66 11.26
CA LEU A 806 43.30 19.37 10.84
C LEU A 806 42.79 18.92 9.46
N HIS A 807 41.58 19.35 9.09
CA HIS A 807 40.87 18.84 7.91
C HIS A 807 40.33 20.00 7.08
N GLU A 808 40.72 20.09 5.81
CA GLU A 808 40.24 21.14 4.90
C GLU A 808 38.75 21.02 4.59
N PHE A 809 38.05 22.15 4.49
CA PHE A 809 36.61 22.18 4.17
C PHE A 809 36.30 21.51 2.82
N ALA A 810 37.16 21.67 1.81
CA ALA A 810 36.98 21.05 0.50
C ALA A 810 36.91 19.51 0.58
N ASN A 811 37.71 18.87 1.43
CA ASN A 811 37.64 17.41 1.65
C ASN A 811 36.33 17.04 2.37
N LYS A 812 35.93 17.78 3.41
CA LYS A 812 34.67 17.54 4.14
C LYS A 812 33.46 17.62 3.22
N ALA A 813 33.32 18.72 2.48
CA ALA A 813 32.24 18.92 1.52
C ALA A 813 32.21 17.80 0.47
N LYS A 814 33.38 17.43 -0.07
CA LYS A 814 33.48 16.32 -1.01
C LYS A 814 32.99 15.00 -0.38
N GLN A 815 33.44 14.65 0.82
CA GLN A 815 33.02 13.42 1.49
C GLN A 815 31.53 13.43 1.86
N ALA A 816 30.94 14.57 2.21
CA ALA A 816 29.50 14.69 2.42
C ALA A 816 28.71 14.38 1.14
N SER A 817 29.09 14.98 0.01
CA SER A 817 28.46 14.76 -1.31
C SER A 817 28.64 13.31 -1.79
N GLU A 818 29.86 12.77 -1.74
CA GLU A 818 30.15 11.38 -2.15
C GLU A 818 29.40 10.32 -1.32
N HIS A 819 29.03 10.63 -0.07
CA HIS A 819 28.26 9.73 0.80
C HIS A 819 26.76 10.01 0.82
N GLY A 820 26.26 10.95 0.00
CA GLY A 820 24.83 11.16 -0.25
C GLY A 820 24.12 12.08 0.73
N PHE A 821 24.84 12.96 1.43
CA PHE A 821 24.22 14.13 2.07
C PHE A 821 23.77 15.13 0.99
N GLN A 822 22.69 15.87 1.27
CA GLN A 822 22.08 16.84 0.36
C GLN A 822 22.18 18.26 0.94
N GLY A 823 22.07 18.39 2.26
CA GLY A 823 22.35 19.63 2.98
C GLY A 823 23.69 19.61 3.70
N ILE A 824 24.23 20.79 3.99
CA ILE A 824 25.35 21.00 4.91
C ILE A 824 25.06 22.22 5.80
N GLU A 825 25.40 22.12 7.09
CA GLU A 825 25.53 23.31 7.94
C GLU A 825 26.99 23.78 7.90
N VAL A 826 27.21 25.08 7.67
CA VAL A 826 28.56 25.65 7.65
C VAL A 826 28.92 26.12 9.05
N PHE A 827 29.90 25.46 9.66
CA PHE A 827 30.46 25.86 10.95
C PHE A 827 31.41 27.05 10.77
N TYR A 828 31.28 28.11 11.58
CA TYR A 828 32.04 29.35 11.40
C TYR A 828 33.57 29.18 11.55
N GLU A 829 34.03 28.17 12.29
CA GLU A 829 35.45 27.81 12.35
C GLU A 829 36.00 27.38 10.99
N ASP A 830 35.21 26.71 10.14
CA ASP A 830 35.64 26.35 8.78
C ASP A 830 35.82 27.60 7.90
N LEU A 831 34.94 28.60 8.02
CA LEU A 831 35.10 29.90 7.34
C LEU A 831 36.37 30.64 7.81
N GLU A 832 36.63 30.67 9.12
CA GLU A 832 37.84 31.29 9.67
C GLU A 832 39.10 30.58 9.16
N TYR A 833 39.20 29.26 9.26
CA TYR A 833 40.38 28.53 8.82
C TYR A 833 40.55 28.53 7.29
N GLU A 834 39.47 28.54 6.53
CA GLU A 834 39.54 28.68 5.07
C GLU A 834 40.06 30.07 4.68
N ALA A 835 39.64 31.15 5.34
CA ALA A 835 40.21 32.48 5.13
C ALA A 835 41.69 32.56 5.54
N LYS A 836 42.08 31.91 6.65
CA LYS A 836 43.50 31.80 7.06
C LYS A 836 44.33 31.08 5.98
N ARG A 837 43.79 30.01 5.38
CA ARG A 837 44.41 29.21 4.33
C ARG A 837 44.55 29.99 3.01
N LEU A 838 43.46 30.57 2.51
CA LEU A 838 43.41 31.32 1.25
C LEU A 838 44.35 32.55 1.26
N HIS A 839 44.47 33.24 2.39
CA HIS A 839 45.26 34.47 2.49
C HIS A 839 46.59 34.33 3.24
N SER A 840 46.90 33.17 3.81
CA SER A 840 48.10 32.92 4.63
C SER A 840 48.25 33.91 5.82
N VAL A 841 47.18 34.07 6.60
CA VAL A 841 47.13 34.95 7.79
C VAL A 841 46.64 34.21 9.03
N GLU A 842 47.03 34.63 10.24
CA GLU A 842 46.54 34.02 11.49
C GLU A 842 45.15 34.51 11.92
N THR A 843 44.85 35.78 11.62
CA THR A 843 43.60 36.49 11.97
C THR A 843 43.08 37.19 10.72
N PRO A 844 42.10 36.60 10.00
CA PRO A 844 41.52 37.19 8.80
C PRO A 844 40.75 38.48 9.07
N SER A 845 40.73 39.39 8.10
CA SER A 845 39.83 40.55 8.08
C SER A 845 38.42 40.15 7.65
N ASN A 846 37.44 41.04 7.88
CA ASN A 846 36.06 40.82 7.46
C ASN A 846 35.93 40.53 5.96
N ASP A 847 36.70 41.21 5.10
CA ASP A 847 36.63 41.02 3.65
C ASP A 847 37.23 39.67 3.24
N GLN A 848 38.26 39.19 3.97
CA GLN A 848 38.85 37.86 3.78
C GLN A 848 37.91 36.71 4.21
N ILE A 849 37.06 36.95 5.22
CA ILE A 849 35.98 36.00 5.59
C ILE A 849 34.89 35.96 4.49
N LEU A 850 34.63 37.07 3.80
CA LEU A 850 33.66 37.12 2.69
C LEU A 850 34.22 36.47 1.41
N ASP A 851 35.52 36.55 1.16
CA ASP A 851 36.20 35.83 0.07
C ASP A 851 36.17 34.30 0.33
N ALA A 852 36.51 33.87 1.56
CA ALA A 852 36.37 32.47 1.97
C ALA A 852 34.93 31.93 1.90
N ALA A 853 33.92 32.76 2.25
CA ALA A 853 32.52 32.41 2.07
C ALA A 853 32.16 32.20 0.58
N SER A 854 32.76 33.00 -0.31
CA SER A 854 32.55 32.91 -1.76
C SER A 854 33.20 31.63 -2.32
N HIS A 855 34.43 31.33 -1.91
CA HIS A 855 35.10 30.07 -2.28
C HIS A 855 34.35 28.83 -1.75
N ILE A 856 33.85 28.88 -0.51
CA ILE A 856 33.02 27.80 0.05
C ILE A 856 31.71 27.64 -0.74
N ARG A 857 31.07 28.74 -1.17
CA ARG A 857 29.87 28.67 -2.03
C ARG A 857 30.18 27.95 -3.36
N GLU A 858 31.25 28.34 -4.05
CA GLU A 858 31.64 27.74 -5.33
C GLU A 858 31.95 26.22 -5.20
N LEU A 859 32.63 25.82 -4.12
CA LEU A 859 32.89 24.41 -3.82
C LEU A 859 31.58 23.63 -3.60
N LEU A 860 30.63 24.18 -2.85
CA LEU A 860 29.36 23.52 -2.54
C LEU A 860 28.42 23.45 -3.74
N ASP A 861 28.38 24.49 -4.59
CA ASP A 861 27.65 24.46 -5.87
C ASP A 861 28.21 23.38 -6.80
N GLY A 862 29.54 23.27 -6.91
CA GLY A 862 30.20 22.20 -7.68
C GLY A 862 29.88 20.78 -7.17
N LEU A 863 29.59 20.65 -5.87
CA LEU A 863 29.25 19.39 -5.19
C LEU A 863 27.74 19.17 -4.99
N LYS A 864 26.89 20.11 -5.41
CA LYS A 864 25.43 20.13 -5.25
C LYS A 864 24.95 20.01 -3.79
N LEU A 865 25.65 20.64 -2.85
CA LEU A 865 25.27 20.66 -1.43
C LEU A 865 24.56 21.98 -1.05
N THR A 866 23.33 21.88 -0.55
CA THR A 866 22.56 23.03 -0.06
C THR A 866 23.12 23.51 1.28
N VAL A 867 23.44 24.79 1.43
CA VAL A 867 23.75 25.37 2.76
C VAL A 867 22.45 25.58 3.53
N ILE A 868 22.19 24.72 4.52
CA ILE A 868 20.92 24.76 5.27
C ILE A 868 20.95 25.81 6.39
N GLY A 869 22.13 26.15 6.87
CA GLY A 869 22.36 27.16 7.89
C GLY A 869 23.84 27.49 8.10
N LEU A 870 24.09 28.70 8.63
CA LEU A 870 25.38 29.18 9.10
C LEU A 870 25.39 29.20 10.63
N GLN A 871 26.34 28.54 11.27
CA GLN A 871 26.32 28.35 12.73
C GLN A 871 27.73 28.31 13.37
N PRO A 872 27.87 28.50 14.69
CA PRO A 872 26.89 29.02 15.65
C PRO A 872 27.17 30.50 15.97
N PHE A 873 26.14 31.35 15.99
CA PHE A 873 26.27 32.73 16.47
C PHE A 873 26.23 32.78 18.00
N LEU A 874 27.37 32.53 18.62
CA LEU A 874 27.53 32.32 20.07
C LEU A 874 27.37 33.60 20.91
N PHE A 875 26.88 33.41 22.13
CA PHE A 875 26.93 34.35 23.27
C PHE A 875 26.13 35.66 23.11
N TYR A 876 25.00 35.62 22.41
CA TYR A 876 24.25 36.82 22.05
C TYR A 876 23.31 37.35 23.14
N GLU A 877 22.31 36.57 23.55
CA GLU A 877 21.17 37.08 24.32
C GLU A 877 21.39 37.08 25.83
N GLY A 878 20.69 37.96 26.54
CA GLY A 878 20.69 38.03 28.00
C GLY A 878 21.98 38.64 28.59
N LEU A 879 22.80 39.32 27.79
CA LEU A 879 24.04 39.94 28.26
C LEU A 879 23.74 41.12 29.21
N LYS A 880 24.38 41.12 30.39
CA LYS A 880 24.42 42.30 31.29
C LYS A 880 25.34 43.40 30.76
N ASP A 881 26.43 43.05 30.07
CA ASP A 881 27.23 44.02 29.32
C ASP A 881 26.49 44.42 28.03
N ARG A 882 25.84 45.57 28.07
CA ARG A 882 25.11 46.12 26.91
C ARG A 882 26.02 46.73 25.85
N GLU A 883 27.30 47.01 26.15
CA GLU A 883 28.28 47.29 25.10
C GLU A 883 28.67 46.00 24.36
N GLN A 884 28.80 44.86 25.06
CA GLN A 884 29.03 43.57 24.40
C GLN A 884 27.86 43.20 23.49
N HIS A 885 26.63 43.43 23.94
CA HIS A 885 25.44 43.31 23.08
C HIS A 885 25.56 44.18 21.82
N ALA A 886 25.87 45.47 21.96
CA ALA A 886 26.05 46.38 20.83
C ALA A 886 27.20 45.94 19.88
N ARG A 887 28.30 45.42 20.42
CA ARG A 887 29.40 44.83 19.63
C ARG A 887 28.95 43.61 18.82
N LEU A 888 27.99 42.82 19.32
CA LEU A 888 27.41 41.68 18.59
C LEU A 888 26.35 42.12 17.55
N ILE A 889 25.59 43.19 17.81
CA ILE A 889 24.70 43.84 16.82
C ILE A 889 25.50 44.36 15.60
N GLU A 890 26.73 44.84 15.78
CA GLU A 890 27.61 45.14 14.64
C GLU A 890 28.18 43.87 13.98
N LYS A 891 28.50 42.82 14.77
CA LYS A 891 29.03 41.54 14.24
C LYS A 891 28.02 40.81 13.35
N ILE A 892 26.73 40.78 13.70
CA ILE A 892 25.73 40.03 12.91
C ILE A 892 25.54 40.61 11.49
N LYS A 893 25.80 41.91 11.28
CA LYS A 893 25.76 42.53 9.95
C LYS A 893 26.81 41.96 8.98
N LEU A 894 27.91 41.40 9.50
CA LEU A 894 28.83 40.60 8.70
C LEU A 894 28.23 39.22 8.38
N TRP A 895 27.61 38.58 9.36
CA TRP A 895 26.97 37.26 9.20
C TRP A 895 25.82 37.29 8.18
N PHE A 896 25.06 38.38 8.09
CA PHE A 896 24.04 38.57 7.03
C PHE A 896 24.66 38.52 5.63
N LYS A 897 25.87 39.10 5.44
CA LYS A 897 26.59 39.02 4.17
C LYS A 897 27.11 37.60 3.91
N ILE A 898 27.72 36.97 4.91
CA ILE A 898 28.24 35.60 4.81
C ILE A 898 27.12 34.63 4.44
N ALA A 899 25.98 34.68 5.13
CA ALA A 899 24.82 33.82 4.86
C ALA A 899 24.35 33.97 3.41
N LYS A 900 24.16 35.21 2.92
CA LYS A 900 23.76 35.48 1.54
C LYS A 900 24.79 35.02 0.50
N ILE A 901 26.09 35.15 0.77
CA ILE A 901 27.16 34.63 -0.11
C ILE A 901 27.14 33.10 -0.16
N LEU A 902 26.96 32.44 0.99
CA LEU A 902 26.72 31.01 1.07
C LEU A 902 25.36 30.59 0.45
N GLY A 903 24.51 31.55 0.09
CA GLY A 903 23.17 31.34 -0.45
C GLY A 903 22.23 30.63 0.52
N THR A 904 22.42 30.84 1.84
CA THR A 904 21.46 30.49 2.88
C THR A 904 20.85 31.74 3.48
N ASN A 905 19.63 31.64 3.98
CA ASN A 905 19.02 32.71 4.78
C ASN A 905 19.05 32.41 6.28
N THR A 906 19.56 31.25 6.73
CA THR A 906 19.37 30.80 8.12
C THR A 906 20.66 30.86 8.94
N ILE A 907 20.58 31.45 10.13
CA ILE A 907 21.66 31.49 11.13
C ILE A 907 21.21 30.75 12.40
N GLN A 908 22.02 29.83 12.92
CA GLN A 908 21.73 29.18 14.21
C GLN A 908 22.29 30.00 15.38
N ILE A 909 21.48 30.12 16.43
CA ILE A 909 21.83 30.81 17.67
C ILE A 909 21.65 29.82 18.82
N PRO A 910 22.73 29.23 19.35
CA PRO A 910 22.65 28.44 20.58
C PRO A 910 22.42 29.34 21.80
N ALA A 911 21.49 28.93 22.66
CA ALA A 911 21.10 29.65 23.86
C ALA A 911 22.29 29.88 24.80
N ASN A 912 22.38 31.07 25.38
CA ASN A 912 23.59 31.56 26.03
C ASN A 912 24.01 30.73 27.25
N PHE A 913 25.29 30.39 27.32
CA PHE A 913 25.92 29.56 28.35
C PHE A 913 27.13 30.23 29.03
N LEU A 914 27.25 31.56 28.92
CA LEU A 914 28.17 32.32 29.76
C LEU A 914 27.80 32.22 31.25
N PRO A 915 28.75 32.43 32.17
CA PRO A 915 28.51 32.43 33.62
C PRO A 915 27.34 33.32 34.06
N ALA A 916 26.58 32.88 35.08
CA ALA A 916 25.36 33.54 35.54
C ALA A 916 25.58 34.93 36.19
N ASP A 917 26.82 35.28 36.56
CA ASP A 917 27.22 36.63 36.92
C ASP A 917 27.22 37.59 35.72
N GLN A 918 27.46 37.09 34.49
CA GLN A 918 27.51 37.85 33.24
C GLN A 918 26.16 37.91 32.50
N LEU A 919 25.28 36.92 32.71
CA LEU A 919 23.95 36.86 32.09
C LEU A 919 22.82 37.28 33.03
N THR A 920 21.75 37.84 32.48
CA THR A 920 20.49 38.08 33.21
C THR A 920 19.50 36.93 32.97
N GLY A 921 18.82 36.50 34.03
CA GLY A 921 17.67 35.59 33.94
C GLY A 921 16.35 36.31 33.64
N ASP A 922 16.39 37.61 33.40
CA ASP A 922 15.24 38.42 32.98
C ASP A 922 14.84 38.05 31.55
N MET A 923 13.66 37.44 31.42
CA MET A 923 13.17 36.92 30.14
C MET A 923 12.71 38.03 29.19
N ASP A 924 12.35 39.21 29.69
CA ASP A 924 11.95 40.32 28.84
C ASP A 924 13.19 40.97 28.19
N VAL A 925 14.37 40.91 28.84
CA VAL A 925 15.66 41.27 28.23
C VAL A 925 16.12 40.22 27.22
N ILE A 926 16.05 38.92 27.56
CA ILE A 926 16.41 37.83 26.64
C ILE A 926 15.57 37.88 25.36
N VAL A 927 14.26 38.07 25.50
CA VAL A 927 13.35 38.26 24.35
C VAL A 927 13.66 39.57 23.63
N GLY A 928 13.90 40.67 24.32
CA GLY A 928 14.23 41.97 23.73
C GLY A 928 15.45 41.91 22.81
N ASP A 929 16.53 41.27 23.25
CA ASP A 929 17.75 41.04 22.47
C ASP A 929 17.42 40.26 21.17
N LEU A 930 16.66 39.18 21.28
CA LEU A 930 16.29 38.33 20.15
C LEU A 930 15.26 38.98 19.21
N VAL A 931 14.40 39.87 19.72
CA VAL A 931 13.52 40.72 18.92
C VAL A 931 14.32 41.75 18.12
N GLU A 932 15.31 42.42 18.72
CA GLU A 932 16.19 43.35 17.99
C GLU A 932 16.89 42.63 16.82
N LEU A 933 17.36 41.40 17.06
CA LEU A 933 18.02 40.58 16.04
C LEU A 933 17.06 40.16 14.93
N ALA A 934 15.86 39.69 15.29
CA ALA A 934 14.82 39.30 14.33
C ALA A 934 14.35 40.49 13.48
N ASP A 935 14.14 41.65 14.11
CA ASP A 935 13.77 42.90 13.44
C ASP A 935 14.91 43.49 12.60
N LEU A 936 16.18 43.12 12.83
CA LEU A 936 17.27 43.40 11.88
C LEU A 936 17.23 42.43 10.69
N GLY A 937 17.19 41.12 10.94
CA GLY A 937 17.21 40.11 9.88
C GLY A 937 16.03 40.18 8.92
N ILE A 938 14.84 40.62 9.37
CA ILE A 938 13.66 40.76 8.52
C ILE A 938 13.73 41.96 7.54
N LYS A 939 14.69 42.88 7.74
CA LYS A 939 14.94 44.04 6.86
C LYS A 939 15.94 43.73 5.73
N GLU A 940 16.59 42.58 5.79
CA GLU A 940 17.49 42.10 4.75
C GLU A 940 16.71 41.57 3.54
N ASP A 941 17.29 41.68 2.35
CA ASP A 941 16.79 41.03 1.13
C ASP A 941 17.80 39.99 0.61
N PRO A 942 17.47 38.68 0.56
CA PRO A 942 16.27 38.07 1.16
C PRO A 942 16.32 38.13 2.70
N PRO A 943 15.16 38.04 3.39
CA PRO A 943 15.08 38.09 4.86
C PRO A 943 15.87 36.96 5.55
N ILE A 944 16.68 37.33 6.54
CA ILE A 944 17.47 36.40 7.34
C ILE A 944 16.62 35.80 8.46
N ARG A 945 16.63 34.47 8.55
CA ARG A 945 16.00 33.64 9.57
C ARG A 945 16.98 33.27 10.69
N PHE A 946 16.46 33.13 11.90
CA PHE A 946 17.21 32.68 13.07
C PHE A 946 16.63 31.39 13.66
N ALA A 947 17.44 30.34 13.70
CA ALA A 947 17.11 29.06 14.33
C ALA A 947 17.70 29.04 15.75
N TYR A 948 16.88 29.27 16.76
CA TYR A 948 17.30 29.31 18.16
C TYR A 948 17.31 27.91 18.78
N GLU A 949 18.37 27.57 19.51
CA GLU A 949 18.62 26.20 19.99
C GLU A 949 18.87 26.19 21.51
N ALA A 950 18.02 25.49 22.27
CA ALA A 950 18.22 25.34 23.72
C ALA A 950 19.25 24.24 24.02
N LEU A 951 20.49 24.62 24.38
CA LEU A 951 21.50 23.65 24.82
C LEU A 951 21.16 23.14 26.23
N CYS A 952 21.31 21.84 26.49
CA CYS A 952 20.97 21.22 27.78
C CYS A 952 21.85 21.68 28.97
N TRP A 953 22.85 22.53 28.70
CA TRP A 953 23.75 23.18 29.66
C TRP A 953 23.70 24.72 29.62
N SER A 954 22.80 25.34 28.84
CA SER A 954 22.64 26.80 28.82
C SER A 954 22.22 27.37 30.17
N THR A 955 22.55 28.64 30.42
CA THR A 955 22.45 29.23 31.76
C THR A 955 21.02 29.55 32.16
N HIS A 956 20.16 29.89 31.20
CA HIS A 956 18.77 30.28 31.44
C HIS A 956 17.76 29.53 30.55
N VAL A 957 18.03 29.37 29.26
CA VAL A 957 17.14 28.68 28.29
C VAL A 957 17.72 27.32 27.93
N ASP A 958 17.42 26.32 28.78
CA ASP A 958 18.07 25.00 28.81
C ASP A 958 17.12 23.82 28.54
N THR A 959 15.88 24.10 28.12
CA THR A 959 14.88 23.10 27.70
C THR A 959 14.14 23.62 26.46
N TRP A 960 13.56 22.71 25.65
CA TRP A 960 12.78 23.13 24.48
C TRP A 960 11.54 23.93 24.88
N GLU A 961 10.93 23.65 26.06
CA GLU A 961 9.78 24.42 26.58
C GLU A 961 10.14 25.91 26.71
N LYS A 962 11.37 26.21 27.16
CA LYS A 962 11.84 27.60 27.33
C LYS A 962 12.20 28.26 26.01
N SER A 963 12.85 27.56 25.07
CA SER A 963 13.10 28.14 23.74
C SER A 963 11.78 28.36 22.99
N TRP A 964 10.76 27.53 23.25
CA TRP A 964 9.41 27.76 22.75
C TRP A 964 8.76 29.01 23.36
N GLU A 965 8.83 29.21 24.68
CA GLU A 965 8.38 30.46 25.33
C GLU A 965 9.06 31.69 24.69
N VAL A 966 10.37 31.62 24.44
CA VAL A 966 11.13 32.66 23.74
C VAL A 966 10.62 32.86 22.30
N ALA A 967 10.48 31.80 21.50
CA ALA A 967 10.01 31.91 20.12
C ALA A 967 8.56 32.42 19.99
N GLN A 968 7.71 32.15 21.00
CA GLN A 968 6.38 32.72 21.14
C GLN A 968 6.41 34.21 21.53
N LYS A 969 7.31 34.61 22.44
CA LYS A 969 7.41 36.01 22.90
C LYS A 969 8.14 36.93 21.92
N VAL A 970 9.09 36.41 21.14
CA VAL A 970 9.77 37.18 20.07
C VAL A 970 8.79 37.52 18.94
N ASP A 971 7.85 36.61 18.65
CA ASP A 971 6.78 36.75 17.66
C ASP A 971 7.21 37.44 16.34
N ARG A 972 8.15 36.80 15.63
CA ARG A 972 8.52 37.17 14.26
C ARG A 972 8.50 35.95 13.33
N PRO A 973 8.14 36.10 12.04
CA PRO A 973 8.09 35.00 11.09
C PRO A 973 9.48 34.46 10.72
N ASN A 974 10.53 35.27 10.86
CA ASN A 974 11.92 34.89 10.65
C ASN A 974 12.62 34.42 11.93
N PHE A 975 11.90 34.21 13.04
CA PHE A 975 12.45 33.64 14.27
C PHE A 975 11.76 32.34 14.64
N GLY A 976 12.55 31.28 14.80
CA GLY A 976 12.09 29.91 15.06
C GLY A 976 13.16 29.10 15.78
N LEU A 977 13.03 27.78 15.75
CA LEU A 977 13.82 26.82 16.52
C LEU A 977 14.68 25.91 15.64
N CYS A 978 15.85 25.55 16.16
CA CYS A 978 16.48 24.26 15.90
C CYS A 978 16.11 23.31 17.05
N LEU A 979 15.70 22.07 16.73
CA LEU A 979 15.40 21.05 17.74
C LEU A 979 16.43 19.92 17.66
N ASP A 980 17.45 19.95 18.52
CA ASP A 980 18.45 18.89 18.70
C ASP A 980 17.94 17.78 19.64
N THR A 981 17.93 16.54 19.16
CA THR A 981 17.59 15.36 19.96
C THR A 981 18.56 15.11 21.11
N PHE A 982 19.85 15.39 20.95
CA PHE A 982 20.82 15.24 22.03
C PHE A 982 20.53 16.24 23.15
N ASN A 983 20.22 17.50 22.84
CA ASN A 983 19.88 18.49 23.85
C ASN A 983 18.52 18.20 24.54
N ILE A 984 17.49 17.77 23.81
CA ILE A 984 16.21 17.34 24.41
C ILE A 984 16.42 16.13 25.34
N ALA A 985 17.06 15.05 24.86
CA ALA A 985 17.34 13.86 25.65
C ALA A 985 18.29 14.18 26.83
N GLY A 986 19.40 14.85 26.53
CA GLY A 986 20.46 15.19 27.46
C GLY A 986 20.00 16.10 28.59
N ARG A 987 18.92 16.88 28.40
CA ARG A 987 18.32 17.66 29.49
C ARG A 987 17.39 16.83 30.38
N VAL A 988 16.40 16.17 29.77
CA VAL A 988 15.25 15.59 30.49
C VAL A 988 15.50 14.16 30.96
N TRP A 989 16.31 13.40 30.21
CA TRP A 989 16.47 11.94 30.37
C TRP A 989 17.90 11.52 30.72
N GLY A 990 18.90 12.14 30.07
CA GLY A 990 20.31 11.82 30.24
C GLY A 990 21.00 12.61 31.35
N ASP A 991 21.92 11.96 32.07
CA ASP A 991 22.84 12.64 32.98
C ASP A 991 24.22 11.94 32.98
N PRO A 992 25.25 12.54 32.36
CA PRO A 992 26.60 11.96 32.32
C PRO A 992 27.31 11.97 33.67
N ALA A 993 26.85 12.75 34.67
CA ALA A 993 27.37 12.74 36.04
C ALA A 993 26.66 11.73 36.95
N SER A 994 25.61 11.07 36.46
CA SER A 994 24.86 10.03 37.18
C SER A 994 25.48 8.64 36.94
N PRO A 995 25.70 7.80 37.98
CA PRO A 995 26.14 6.41 37.81
C PRO A 995 25.17 5.53 37.00
N THR A 996 23.93 5.96 36.78
CA THR A 996 22.99 5.26 35.88
C THR A 996 23.11 5.72 34.42
N GLY A 997 23.67 6.90 34.17
CA GLY A 997 23.58 7.63 32.90
C GLY A 997 22.25 8.37 32.70
N LYS A 998 21.30 8.28 33.65
CA LYS A 998 19.97 8.90 33.56
C LYS A 998 19.71 9.90 34.68
N THR A 999 18.82 10.85 34.40
CA THR A 999 18.11 11.66 35.40
C THR A 999 17.19 10.79 36.28
N PRO A 1000 16.79 11.25 37.48
CA PRO A 1000 15.64 10.68 38.18
C PRO A 1000 14.39 10.73 37.28
N ASN A 1001 13.54 9.69 37.32
CA ASN A 1001 12.29 9.57 36.56
C ASN A 1001 12.37 9.66 35.02
N ALA A 1002 13.55 9.81 34.43
CA ALA A 1002 13.88 9.96 33.01
C ALA A 1002 12.82 9.47 31.99
N ASP A 1003 12.44 8.19 32.05
CA ASP A 1003 11.54 7.55 31.07
C ASP A 1003 10.09 8.07 31.13
N GLN A 1004 9.65 8.60 32.27
CA GLN A 1004 8.35 9.26 32.44
C GLN A 1004 8.45 10.76 32.13
N ASP A 1005 9.49 11.44 32.63
CA ASP A 1005 9.68 12.88 32.44
C ASP A 1005 9.85 13.25 30.95
N LEU A 1006 10.61 12.43 30.20
CA LEU A 1006 10.75 12.58 28.75
C LEU A 1006 9.41 12.37 28.04
N LYS A 1007 8.65 11.35 28.43
CA LYS A 1007 7.35 11.03 27.84
C LYS A 1007 6.32 12.13 28.06
N GLU A 1008 6.32 12.78 29.22
CA GLU A 1008 5.49 13.96 29.49
C GLU A 1008 5.97 15.20 28.72
N SER A 1009 7.29 15.40 28.60
CA SER A 1009 7.87 16.48 27.80
C SER A 1009 7.54 16.32 26.32
N LEU A 1010 7.68 15.12 25.73
CA LEU A 1010 7.26 14.84 24.35
C LEU A 1010 5.74 14.98 24.13
N GLN A 1011 4.91 14.71 25.14
CA GLN A 1011 3.46 14.97 25.06
C GLN A 1011 3.12 16.47 25.08
N ARG A 1012 3.91 17.31 25.77
CA ARG A 1012 3.80 18.78 25.67
C ARG A 1012 4.30 19.27 24.31
N LEU A 1013 5.42 18.75 23.82
CA LEU A 1013 6.05 19.14 22.55
C LEU A 1013 5.05 19.04 21.37
N VAL A 1014 4.35 17.90 21.23
CA VAL A 1014 3.29 17.69 20.22
C VAL A 1014 2.09 18.62 20.38
N LYS A 1015 1.79 19.03 21.61
CA LYS A 1015 0.60 19.82 21.96
C LYS A 1015 0.82 21.33 21.81
N GLU A 1016 2.05 21.80 22.00
CA GLU A 1016 2.35 23.21 22.25
C GLU A 1016 3.20 23.87 21.16
N VAL A 1017 4.11 23.14 20.49
CA VAL A 1017 4.99 23.69 19.43
C VAL A 1017 4.34 23.60 18.05
N THR A 1018 4.40 24.67 17.27
CA THR A 1018 3.89 24.70 15.88
C THR A 1018 5.03 24.58 14.86
N LEU A 1019 4.78 23.86 13.75
CA LEU A 1019 5.83 23.52 12.77
C LEU A 1019 6.36 24.71 11.97
N ASP A 1020 5.57 25.77 11.79
CA ASP A 1020 5.99 27.02 11.12
C ASP A 1020 7.18 27.70 11.82
N LYS A 1021 7.40 27.35 13.10
CA LYS A 1021 8.50 27.81 13.94
C LYS A 1021 9.62 26.80 14.10
N VAL A 1022 9.62 25.66 13.40
CA VAL A 1022 10.72 24.67 13.43
C VAL A 1022 11.47 24.73 12.10
N PHE A 1023 12.64 25.37 12.08
CA PHE A 1023 13.36 25.66 10.84
C PHE A 1023 14.19 24.46 10.34
N TYR A 1024 14.80 23.71 11.26
CA TYR A 1024 15.30 22.35 11.03
C TYR A 1024 15.45 21.59 12.35
N ILE A 1025 15.75 20.29 12.26
CA ILE A 1025 16.02 19.44 13.41
C ILE A 1025 17.40 18.78 13.29
N GLN A 1026 18.07 18.61 14.42
CA GLN A 1026 19.35 17.94 14.52
C GLN A 1026 19.14 16.59 15.24
N VAL A 1027 19.66 15.50 14.67
CA VAL A 1027 19.38 14.13 15.13
C VAL A 1027 20.69 13.39 15.41
N VAL A 1028 21.10 13.42 16.67
CA VAL A 1028 22.32 12.79 17.20
C VAL A 1028 22.12 12.23 18.61
N ASP A 1029 23.01 11.31 18.97
CA ASP A 1029 23.03 10.51 20.20
C ASP A 1029 24.32 10.82 20.99
N ALA A 1030 24.59 10.10 22.07
CA ALA A 1030 25.83 10.25 22.83
C ALA A 1030 26.21 8.99 23.61
N GLU A 1031 27.49 8.88 23.90
CA GLU A 1031 28.09 7.69 24.52
C GLU A 1031 27.71 7.61 26.01
N ARG A 1032 27.34 6.42 26.49
CA ARG A 1032 27.11 6.18 27.92
C ARG A 1032 28.44 6.16 28.67
N MET A 1033 28.66 7.15 29.53
CA MET A 1033 29.88 7.24 30.34
C MET A 1033 30.00 6.03 31.27
N GLU A 1034 31.11 5.29 31.17
CA GLU A 1034 31.38 4.10 31.99
C GLU A 1034 31.59 4.44 33.48
N THR A 1035 32.11 5.63 33.75
CA THR A 1035 32.22 6.23 35.08
C THR A 1035 31.67 7.66 35.05
N PRO A 1036 31.10 8.17 36.14
CA PRO A 1036 30.51 9.51 36.16
C PRO A 1036 31.46 10.61 35.66
N LEU A 1037 30.96 11.47 34.77
CA LEU A 1037 31.68 12.64 34.25
C LEU A 1037 31.71 13.76 35.30
N VAL A 1038 32.55 13.55 36.30
CA VAL A 1038 32.86 14.46 37.42
C VAL A 1038 34.36 14.72 37.51
N LYS A 1039 34.80 15.55 38.45
CA LYS A 1039 36.23 15.89 38.63
C LYS A 1039 37.09 14.63 38.78
N GLY A 1040 37.99 14.42 37.81
CA GLY A 1040 38.85 13.23 37.71
C GLY A 1040 38.53 12.32 36.51
N HIS A 1041 37.37 12.49 35.86
CA HIS A 1041 37.05 11.83 34.59
C HIS A 1041 37.93 12.39 33.45
N PRO A 1042 38.40 11.59 32.47
CA PRO A 1042 39.27 12.08 31.39
C PRO A 1042 38.67 13.22 30.54
N PHE A 1043 37.35 13.27 30.41
CA PHE A 1043 36.64 14.33 29.70
C PHE A 1043 36.21 15.52 30.59
N HIS A 1044 36.54 15.51 31.89
CA HIS A 1044 36.19 16.60 32.79
C HIS A 1044 37.14 17.79 32.63
N VAL A 1045 36.59 18.94 32.23
CA VAL A 1045 37.27 20.24 32.27
C VAL A 1045 36.66 21.05 33.42
N ASP A 1046 37.51 21.54 34.34
CA ASP A 1046 37.06 22.42 35.43
C ASP A 1046 36.40 23.69 34.89
N GLY A 1047 35.26 24.08 35.48
CA GLY A 1047 34.45 25.21 35.07
C GLY A 1047 33.34 24.88 34.05
N ASN A 1048 33.49 23.82 33.25
CA ASN A 1048 32.44 23.40 32.30
C ASN A 1048 31.39 22.51 33.00
N PRO A 1049 30.08 22.65 32.69
CA PRO A 1049 29.06 21.68 33.09
C PRO A 1049 29.32 20.28 32.52
N ALA A 1050 28.97 19.23 33.25
CA ALA A 1050 29.18 17.84 32.82
C ALA A 1050 28.53 17.53 31.45
N ARG A 1051 27.33 18.09 31.19
CA ARG A 1051 26.64 17.99 29.89
C ARG A 1051 27.39 18.66 28.73
N MET A 1052 28.05 19.79 28.97
CA MET A 1052 28.89 20.45 27.96
C MET A 1052 30.16 19.61 27.68
N ASN A 1053 30.80 19.09 28.72
CA ASN A 1053 31.97 18.22 28.58
C ASN A 1053 31.62 16.92 27.82
N TRP A 1054 30.46 16.33 28.11
CA TRP A 1054 29.91 15.18 27.39
C TRP A 1054 29.63 15.52 25.92
N SER A 1055 28.89 16.61 25.66
CA SER A 1055 28.55 17.06 24.31
C SER A 1055 29.76 17.38 23.43
N ARG A 1056 30.90 17.80 24.00
CA ARG A 1056 32.12 18.13 23.24
C ARG A 1056 33.01 16.93 22.92
N ASN A 1057 32.95 15.87 23.72
CA ASN A 1057 33.88 14.74 23.64
C ASN A 1057 33.23 13.45 23.13
N ALA A 1058 31.91 13.31 23.30
CA ALA A 1058 31.23 12.02 23.30
C ALA A 1058 29.75 12.09 22.85
N ARG A 1059 29.39 12.98 21.91
CA ARG A 1059 28.25 12.67 21.02
C ARG A 1059 28.62 11.50 20.10
N ALA A 1060 27.61 10.76 19.68
CA ALA A 1060 27.67 9.65 18.73
C ALA A 1060 26.63 9.86 17.62
N TYR A 1061 26.83 9.27 16.45
CA TYR A 1061 25.71 9.18 15.50
C TYR A 1061 24.69 8.17 16.06
N MET A 1062 23.43 8.37 15.71
CA MET A 1062 22.37 7.53 16.24
C MET A 1062 22.55 6.05 15.86
N TYR A 1063 22.24 5.19 16.82
CA TYR A 1063 22.41 3.74 16.74
C TYR A 1063 23.85 3.23 16.59
N GLU A 1064 24.89 4.03 16.84
CA GLU A 1064 26.28 3.57 17.08
C GLU A 1064 26.40 2.92 18.47
N THR A 1065 25.61 1.87 18.72
CA THR A 1065 25.56 1.16 20.01
C THR A 1065 26.89 0.46 20.35
N ASP A 1066 27.67 0.13 19.33
CA ASP A 1066 29.06 -0.33 19.40
C ASP A 1066 30.04 0.75 19.91
N ARG A 1067 29.66 2.04 19.80
CA ARG A 1067 30.36 3.19 20.39
C ARG A 1067 29.66 3.72 21.64
N GLY A 1068 28.68 2.99 22.18
CA GLY A 1068 27.98 3.32 23.43
C GLY A 1068 26.81 4.29 23.31
N ALA A 1069 26.30 4.58 22.10
CA ALA A 1069 25.06 5.34 21.90
C ALA A 1069 23.88 4.73 22.68
N TYR A 1070 23.15 5.54 23.45
CA TYR A 1070 22.11 5.04 24.39
C TYR A 1070 20.94 5.99 24.65
N LEU A 1071 20.92 7.20 24.08
CA LEU A 1071 19.84 8.14 24.30
C LEU A 1071 18.57 7.70 23.53
N PRO A 1072 17.36 8.07 23.99
CA PRO A 1072 16.10 7.77 23.32
C PRO A 1072 15.84 8.67 22.10
N VAL A 1073 16.88 8.86 21.26
CA VAL A 1073 16.89 9.72 20.08
C VAL A 1073 15.81 9.32 19.08
N GLU A 1074 15.61 8.02 18.86
CA GLU A 1074 14.56 7.54 17.97
C GLU A 1074 13.18 7.99 18.43
N ASP A 1075 12.85 7.94 19.72
CA ASP A 1075 11.52 8.33 20.19
C ASP A 1075 11.30 9.84 20.10
N ILE A 1076 12.34 10.66 20.31
CA ILE A 1076 12.28 12.11 20.11
C ILE A 1076 12.11 12.44 18.62
N ALA A 1077 12.97 11.90 17.76
CA ALA A 1077 12.91 12.14 16.31
C ALA A 1077 11.59 11.64 15.68
N LYS A 1078 11.04 10.53 16.18
CA LYS A 1078 9.73 9.98 15.80
C LYS A 1078 8.58 10.88 16.21
N VAL A 1079 8.69 11.54 17.37
CA VAL A 1079 7.72 12.57 17.78
C VAL A 1079 7.82 13.79 16.86
N LEU A 1080 9.02 14.29 16.59
CA LEU A 1080 9.24 15.42 15.67
C LEU A 1080 8.70 15.13 14.25
N ILE A 1081 9.02 13.96 13.69
CA ILE A 1081 8.71 13.62 12.30
C ILE A 1081 7.28 13.09 12.11
N HIS A 1082 6.81 12.15 12.94
CA HIS A 1082 5.50 11.52 12.73
C HIS A 1082 4.35 12.15 13.52
N ASP A 1083 4.58 12.46 14.80
CA ASP A 1083 3.49 12.86 15.70
C ASP A 1083 3.28 14.39 15.68
N MET A 1084 4.31 15.20 15.38
CA MET A 1084 4.19 16.62 15.00
C MET A 1084 4.05 16.82 13.48
N GLY A 1085 4.81 16.07 12.66
CA GLY A 1085 4.75 16.14 11.20
C GLY A 1085 5.86 16.94 10.50
N TYR A 1086 7.04 17.11 11.13
CA TYR A 1086 8.15 17.89 10.58
C TYR A 1086 8.62 17.39 9.19
N LYS A 1087 8.95 18.34 8.30
CA LYS A 1087 9.48 18.12 6.94
C LYS A 1087 10.63 19.10 6.68
N GLY A 1088 11.63 18.70 5.90
CA GLY A 1088 12.83 19.49 5.62
C GLY A 1088 14.13 18.75 5.99
N TYR A 1089 15.20 19.48 6.26
CA TYR A 1089 16.50 18.87 6.56
C TYR A 1089 16.57 18.24 7.95
N VAL A 1090 17.14 17.03 8.02
CA VAL A 1090 17.60 16.40 9.26
C VAL A 1090 19.12 16.42 9.26
N SER A 1091 19.71 17.20 10.17
CA SER A 1091 21.16 17.36 10.25
C SER A 1091 21.80 16.48 11.31
N MET A 1092 23.00 15.98 11.01
CA MET A 1092 23.78 15.09 11.88
C MET A 1092 24.91 15.83 12.60
N GLU A 1093 24.56 16.57 13.66
CA GLU A 1093 25.49 17.40 14.42
C GLU A 1093 26.35 16.59 15.43
N LEU A 1094 27.30 15.81 14.94
CA LEU A 1094 28.27 15.14 15.82
C LEU A 1094 29.26 16.16 16.41
N PHE A 1095 29.46 16.08 17.74
CA PHE A 1095 30.61 16.65 18.44
C PHE A 1095 31.28 15.56 19.30
N SER A 1096 32.41 15.03 18.81
CA SER A 1096 33.14 13.91 19.40
C SER A 1096 34.64 14.17 19.35
N ARG A 1097 35.38 13.62 20.31
CA ARG A 1097 36.85 13.59 20.32
C ARG A 1097 37.44 13.03 19.02
N THR A 1098 36.73 12.13 18.36
CA THR A 1098 37.11 11.51 17.07
C THR A 1098 37.30 12.52 15.93
N MET A 1099 36.64 13.70 15.98
CA MET A 1099 36.83 14.79 15.00
C MET A 1099 38.18 15.52 15.12
N ALA A 1100 38.94 15.28 16.20
CA ALA A 1100 40.24 15.87 16.47
C ALA A 1100 41.39 14.84 16.36
N GLU A 1101 41.12 13.65 15.80
CA GLU A 1101 42.15 12.70 15.36
C GLU A 1101 42.85 13.22 14.10
N GLU A 1102 44.12 12.85 13.90
CA GLU A 1102 44.92 13.26 12.75
C GLU A 1102 44.74 12.27 11.57
N GLY A 1103 44.21 12.73 10.42
CA GLY A 1103 44.27 11.95 9.18
C GLY A 1103 43.29 12.38 8.09
N GLU A 1104 43.72 12.31 6.82
CA GLU A 1104 42.89 12.70 5.66
C GLU A 1104 41.61 11.85 5.49
N ASP A 1105 41.58 10.64 6.06
CA ASP A 1105 40.42 9.74 6.08
C ASP A 1105 39.35 10.11 7.14
N VAL A 1106 39.64 10.99 8.12
CA VAL A 1106 38.67 11.31 9.20
C VAL A 1106 37.35 11.89 8.66
N PRO A 1107 37.32 12.86 7.71
CA PRO A 1107 36.08 13.32 7.09
C PRO A 1107 35.30 12.20 6.40
N LYS A 1108 36.00 11.26 5.76
CA LYS A 1108 35.39 10.11 5.09
C LYS A 1108 34.77 9.15 6.10
N GLN A 1109 35.50 8.75 7.14
CA GLN A 1109 34.99 7.88 8.20
C GLN A 1109 33.75 8.48 8.87
N HIS A 1110 33.73 9.80 9.09
CA HIS A 1110 32.59 10.50 9.66
C HIS A 1110 31.40 10.57 8.69
N ALA A 1111 31.64 10.77 7.39
CA ALA A 1111 30.59 10.69 6.36
C ALA A 1111 30.02 9.27 6.22
N GLU A 1112 30.87 8.22 6.23
CA GLU A 1112 30.46 6.81 6.21
C GLU A 1112 29.60 6.47 7.43
N ARG A 1113 30.02 6.88 8.64
CA ARG A 1113 29.27 6.68 9.89
C ARG A 1113 27.92 7.41 9.88
N GLY A 1114 27.90 8.69 9.51
CA GLY A 1114 26.67 9.48 9.39
C GLY A 1114 25.70 8.89 8.37
N THR A 1115 26.16 8.55 7.17
CA THR A 1115 25.33 7.91 6.14
C THR A 1115 24.86 6.50 6.53
N ALA A 1116 25.63 5.74 7.32
CA ALA A 1116 25.19 4.47 7.88
C ALA A 1116 24.07 4.65 8.93
N ALA A 1117 24.20 5.66 9.81
CA ALA A 1117 23.15 6.06 10.74
C ALA A 1117 21.89 6.56 9.99
N TRP A 1118 22.06 7.37 8.93
CA TRP A 1118 20.96 7.88 8.10
C TRP A 1118 20.17 6.75 7.44
N LYS A 1119 20.85 5.78 6.81
CA LYS A 1119 20.19 4.62 6.20
C LYS A 1119 19.38 3.82 7.23
N LYS A 1120 19.92 3.65 8.44
CA LYS A 1120 19.27 2.95 9.58
C LYS A 1120 18.12 3.76 10.20
N PHE A 1121 18.18 5.10 10.15
CA PHE A 1121 17.13 6.03 10.57
C PHE A 1121 15.95 6.02 9.60
N VAL A 1122 16.24 6.16 8.30
CA VAL A 1122 15.28 6.01 7.20
C VAL A 1122 14.61 4.63 7.24
N GLU A 1123 15.36 3.55 7.53
CA GLU A 1123 14.84 2.19 7.75
C GLU A 1123 13.89 2.13 8.96
N ARG A 1124 14.32 2.58 10.15
CA ARG A 1124 13.56 2.38 11.40
C ARG A 1124 12.34 3.30 11.57
N LEU A 1125 12.41 4.55 11.10
CA LEU A 1125 11.25 5.45 11.07
C LEU A 1125 10.44 5.33 9.77
N ARG A 1126 10.96 4.59 8.77
CA ARG A 1126 10.33 4.39 7.45
C ARG A 1126 10.14 5.68 6.65
N LEU A 1127 11.14 6.55 6.62
CA LEU A 1127 11.04 7.86 5.98
C LEU A 1127 10.80 7.79 4.45
N ASN A 1128 11.10 6.66 3.82
CA ASN A 1128 10.78 6.37 2.42
C ASN A 1128 9.27 6.16 2.14
N ASP A 1129 8.47 5.95 3.19
CA ASP A 1129 7.08 5.51 3.11
C ASP A 1129 6.06 6.61 3.52
N ILE A 1130 6.52 7.87 3.66
CA ILE A 1130 5.73 9.01 4.20
C ILE A 1130 5.46 10.09 3.14
#